data_AF-A0AAF0D1R8-F1
#
_entry.id   AF-A0AAF0D1R8-F1
#
_cell.length_a   1.000
_cell.length_b   1.000
_cell.length_c   1.000
_cell.angle_alpha   90.00
_cell.angle_beta   90.00
_cell.angle_gamma   90.00
#
_symmetry.space_group_name_H-M   'P 1'
#
loop_
_entity.id
_entity.type
_entity.pdbx_description
1 polymer ?
#
loop_
_entity_poly.entity_id
_entity_poly.type
_entity_poly.pdbx_seq_one_letter_code
_entity_poly.pdbx_strand_id
1 'polypeptide(L)'
;MEILFQKYSVILQNYKNEKNVCLIHFIPGHLRLDRLTAVYSGRAYFSLENGSLRPFKFYIDINRRPVNFPGKDLITALRECKQIILPLNSSPPFKDALKSMISDFHINPDKIAEPELCVFCSVEGKFTELDGKRYKLDDKEICFSCARKEILRELSFKNVKESNKIAKYLEKLLLKTRDVRRTLNFLLYDNAVFNPDLTIYDFIPAESGVEEIKVEELNIPELLKRSLFNRGIFNLLPSQSLAVRNGLLNGESMLIVSATSGGKTLAGELAGVKKVLEGEGSLLFLVPLVALANQLYTDFKKRYEPIGLKVAIKVGMSRIDVGEEELVIVDDDIRNADIIVATYEGFDTVLRSNLESCPRKVGVIVVDEIQMLGDEDRGYELEGLIGRLKLLYPESQRLYLSATVGNPSELAERLGVKLVISHGRPIPLERHIVLAMSEADKLRLISKFIRRESSYTSSTGFKGQTIVFTNSRRKTEEIADYLNRLNIKAVAYHAGMTYAKRKTIEEAYISGVYNAVITTFALGAGFDAPCSQVIFESLLMGNDYLTVSMFNQMLGRAGRLGRHDRGKVVLLVELGRKALGFHDKTEDEVAVNLLEGVIESVNVQTDFDRCAEQVLAAVSVYNQVNLSVLEDFSKIVKSFSNNVDSTLSYLEKEGYLTREVDLVKITNMGKSVSTSFLTLKDAKHVIENINRKHYLDLAIELEPFESAYLSNRAVAELNRVFHTFFPTRFFSGSLLGSIGEDNVKLHSKLPEWLTVLFAKWVKEIFNCKCKENPLCECGKITLSKKILELRSLGLNPRNIANYLAEEYDIYAYPGDVFDWLETFLHNLTAVKRIAETLNMNTLVEEIDKTSLRIQSPL
;
A
#
# COMPACT_ATOMS: atom_id res chain seq x y z
N MET A 1 60.49 6.10 30.51
CA MET A 1 59.07 6.50 30.45
C MET A 1 58.53 6.35 31.86
N GLU A 2 58.34 7.44 32.59
CA GLU A 2 57.64 7.41 33.88
C GLU A 2 56.14 7.33 33.59
N ILE A 3 55.50 6.23 33.99
CA ILE A 3 54.05 6.09 33.91
C ILE A 3 53.48 6.89 35.09
N LEU A 4 52.78 8.00 34.81
CA LEU A 4 52.09 8.79 35.83
C LEU A 4 50.83 8.05 36.31
N PHE A 5 50.98 7.15 37.29
CA PHE A 5 49.91 6.26 37.76
C PHE A 5 48.67 7.00 38.30
N GLN A 6 48.85 8.22 38.81
CA GLN A 6 47.78 9.10 39.32
C GLN A 6 46.68 9.42 38.29
N LYS A 7 46.97 9.27 36.99
CA LYS A 7 46.00 9.51 35.91
C LYS A 7 45.07 8.31 35.65
N TYR A 8 45.34 7.16 36.27
CA TYR A 8 44.68 5.90 35.94
C TYR A 8 43.90 5.32 37.12
N SER A 9 42.84 4.58 36.80
CA SER A 9 42.26 3.55 37.67
C SER A 9 42.81 2.19 37.25
N VAL A 10 43.02 1.30 38.21
CA VAL A 10 43.67 0.00 38.00
C VAL A 10 42.66 -1.11 38.23
N ILE A 11 42.41 -1.94 37.21
CA ILE A 11 41.54 -3.12 37.31
C ILE A 11 42.42 -4.35 37.52
N LEU A 12 42.11 -5.13 38.56
CA LEU A 12 42.77 -6.41 38.85
C LEU A 12 41.78 -7.56 38.60
N GLN A 13 42.11 -8.48 37.69
CA GLN A 13 41.28 -9.63 37.32
C GLN A 13 42.05 -10.95 37.39
N ASN A 14 41.38 -12.04 37.74
CA ASN A 14 41.99 -13.37 37.76
C ASN A 14 42.40 -13.81 36.34
N TYR A 15 43.60 -14.40 36.18
CA TYR A 15 44.09 -14.90 34.90
C TYR A 15 43.90 -16.42 34.77
N LYS A 16 43.00 -16.89 33.88
CA LYS A 16 42.89 -18.29 33.43
C LYS A 16 42.95 -19.38 34.53
N ASN A 17 42.42 -19.11 35.73
CA ASN A 17 42.50 -20.01 36.90
C ASN A 17 43.93 -20.33 37.38
N GLU A 18 44.95 -19.60 36.91
CA GLU A 18 46.32 -19.74 37.43
C GLU A 18 46.38 -19.16 38.84
N LYS A 19 46.78 -20.00 39.80
CA LYS A 19 47.00 -19.54 41.18
C LYS A 19 48.10 -18.49 41.18
N ASN A 20 47.83 -17.36 41.81
CA ASN A 20 48.77 -16.26 42.05
C ASN A 20 49.21 -15.47 40.80
N VAL A 21 48.39 -15.41 39.75
CA VAL A 21 48.60 -14.52 38.59
C VAL A 21 47.36 -13.66 38.37
N CYS A 22 47.56 -12.36 38.18
CA CYS A 22 46.50 -11.38 37.93
C CYS A 22 46.71 -10.68 36.61
N LEU A 23 45.66 -10.46 35.84
CA LEU A 23 45.64 -9.43 34.80
C LEU A 23 45.56 -8.05 35.45
N ILE A 24 46.38 -7.13 34.98
CA ILE A 24 46.36 -5.73 35.40
C ILE A 24 46.04 -4.84 34.21
N HIS A 25 45.05 -3.96 34.37
CA HIS A 25 44.65 -3.01 33.34
C HIS A 25 44.63 -1.59 33.90
N PHE A 26 45.26 -0.66 33.18
CA PHE A 26 45.27 0.77 33.49
C PHE A 26 44.30 1.48 32.56
N ILE A 27 43.24 2.05 33.12
CA ILE A 27 42.22 2.81 32.40
C ILE A 27 42.24 4.28 32.85
N PRO A 28 41.84 5.26 32.02
CA PRO A 28 41.83 6.66 32.43
C PRO A 28 40.89 6.89 33.62
N GLY A 29 41.40 7.38 34.75
CA GLY A 29 40.63 7.39 36.01
C GLY A 29 39.52 8.45 36.09
N HIS A 30 39.42 9.35 35.11
CA HIS A 30 38.37 10.37 35.05
C HIS A 30 37.15 9.97 34.21
N LEU A 31 37.19 8.80 33.55
CA LEU A 31 36.13 8.33 32.67
C LEU A 31 35.25 7.28 33.36
N ARG A 32 33.96 7.27 33.03
CA ARG A 32 33.02 6.22 33.43
C ARG A 32 33.35 4.92 32.69
N LEU A 33 33.24 3.79 33.39
CA LEU A 33 33.38 2.45 32.82
C LEU A 33 32.26 2.16 31.81
N ASP A 34 32.42 2.61 30.57
CA ASP A 34 31.57 2.26 29.43
C ASP A 34 32.42 2.00 28.20
N ARG A 35 32.58 0.71 27.87
CA ARG A 35 33.45 0.18 26.81
C ARG A 35 34.86 0.78 26.78
N LEU A 36 35.40 1.18 27.93
CA LEU A 36 36.73 1.76 28.01
C LEU A 36 37.78 0.70 27.70
N THR A 37 38.71 1.04 26.81
CA THR A 37 39.88 0.21 26.54
C THR A 37 40.99 0.57 27.53
N ALA A 38 41.70 -0.42 28.03
CA ALA A 38 42.89 -0.18 28.83
C ALA A 38 43.98 0.50 27.99
N VAL A 39 44.55 1.59 28.52
CA VAL A 39 45.73 2.26 27.94
C VAL A 39 46.94 1.33 28.02
N TYR A 40 47.03 0.61 29.13
CA TYR A 40 48.06 -0.39 29.38
C TYR A 40 47.43 -1.65 29.95
N SER A 41 47.86 -2.81 29.47
CA SER A 41 47.44 -4.12 29.99
C SER A 41 48.66 -4.96 30.29
N GLY A 42 48.53 -5.87 31.24
CA GLY A 42 49.67 -6.58 31.77
C GLY A 42 49.32 -7.77 32.63
N ARG A 43 50.35 -8.38 33.22
CA ARG A 43 50.22 -9.49 34.18
C ARG A 43 51.06 -9.22 35.42
N ALA A 44 50.45 -9.36 36.59
CA ALA A 44 51.12 -9.34 37.88
C ALA A 44 51.22 -10.76 38.44
N TYR A 45 52.38 -11.09 39.00
CA TYR A 45 52.70 -12.39 39.56
C TYR A 45 52.97 -12.26 41.05
N PHE A 46 52.37 -13.15 41.83
CA PHE A 46 52.39 -13.11 43.28
C PHE A 46 53.01 -14.39 43.85
N SER A 47 53.76 -14.26 44.95
CA SER A 47 54.10 -15.35 45.86
C SER A 47 53.08 -15.37 47.00
N LEU A 48 52.91 -16.54 47.63
CA LEU A 48 52.14 -16.66 48.86
C LEU A 48 53.14 -16.72 50.02
N GLU A 49 53.17 -15.68 50.85
CA GLU A 49 54.08 -15.56 51.99
C GLU A 49 53.25 -15.36 53.25
N ASN A 50 53.38 -16.27 54.22
CA ASN A 50 52.64 -16.25 55.49
C ASN A 50 51.11 -16.11 55.31
N GLY A 51 50.55 -16.72 54.26
CA GLY A 51 49.12 -16.67 53.95
C GLY A 51 48.65 -15.41 53.22
N SER A 52 49.54 -14.47 52.91
CA SER A 52 49.23 -13.25 52.15
C SER A 52 49.90 -13.23 50.78
N LEU A 53 49.25 -12.59 49.80
CA LEU A 53 49.83 -12.40 48.47
C LEU A 53 50.91 -11.32 48.51
N ARG A 54 52.06 -11.59 47.88
CA ARG A 54 53.16 -10.63 47.72
C ARG A 54 53.54 -10.54 46.24
N PRO A 55 53.42 -9.38 45.59
CA PRO A 55 53.81 -9.26 44.19
C PRO A 55 55.34 -9.28 44.09
N PHE A 56 55.88 -10.17 43.26
CA PHE A 56 57.33 -10.23 43.03
C PHE A 56 57.74 -9.68 41.66
N LYS A 57 56.83 -9.73 40.67
CA LYS A 57 57.04 -9.13 39.34
C LYS A 57 55.71 -8.79 38.67
N PHE A 58 55.71 -7.77 37.82
CA PHE A 58 54.61 -7.56 36.89
C PHE A 58 55.11 -7.01 35.55
N TYR A 59 54.35 -7.26 34.49
CA TYR A 59 54.67 -6.82 33.14
C TYR A 59 53.55 -5.96 32.62
N ILE A 60 53.89 -4.92 31.87
CA ILE A 60 52.95 -4.13 31.09
C ILE A 60 53.33 -4.25 29.61
N ASP A 61 52.36 -4.52 28.75
CA ASP A 61 52.53 -4.47 27.31
C ASP A 61 52.53 -3.01 26.82
N ILE A 62 53.68 -2.53 26.34
CA ILE A 62 53.86 -1.20 25.75
C ILE A 62 54.32 -1.39 24.31
N ASN A 63 53.59 -0.83 23.34
CA ASN A 63 53.87 -0.99 21.90
C ASN A 63 54.02 -2.47 21.46
N ARG A 64 53.15 -3.35 22.00
CA ARG A 64 53.17 -4.82 21.76
C ARG A 64 54.44 -5.53 22.25
N ARG A 65 55.21 -4.91 23.16
CA ARG A 65 56.34 -5.55 23.84
C ARG A 65 56.09 -5.57 25.35
N PRO A 66 56.27 -6.72 26.02
CA PRO A 66 56.15 -6.79 27.47
C PRO A 66 57.35 -6.11 28.13
N VAL A 67 57.09 -5.09 28.94
CA VAL A 67 58.09 -4.40 29.77
C VAL A 67 57.96 -4.92 31.19
N ASN A 68 59.07 -5.37 31.78
CA ASN A 68 59.10 -5.97 33.12
C ASN A 68 59.32 -4.90 34.20
N PHE A 69 58.59 -5.02 35.30
CA PHE A 69 58.68 -4.15 36.45
C PHE A 69 58.80 -4.98 37.75
N PRO A 70 59.67 -4.58 38.69
CA PRO A 70 59.71 -5.12 40.05
C PRO A 70 58.33 -5.10 40.75
N GLY A 71 58.05 -6.10 41.58
CA GLY A 71 56.80 -6.17 42.34
C GLY A 71 56.52 -4.96 43.24
N LYS A 72 57.56 -4.28 43.75
CA LYS A 72 57.43 -3.01 44.49
C LYS A 72 56.76 -1.90 43.68
N ASP A 73 56.97 -1.87 42.37
CA ASP A 73 56.43 -0.81 41.51
C ASP A 73 54.93 -1.02 41.27
N LEU A 74 54.42 -2.25 41.42
CA LEU A 74 52.98 -2.52 41.43
C LEU A 74 52.32 -1.91 42.68
N ILE A 75 52.97 -2.01 43.84
CA ILE A 75 52.48 -1.39 45.07
C ILE A 75 52.47 0.13 44.94
N THR A 76 53.51 0.71 44.35
CA THR A 76 53.55 2.15 44.02
C THR A 76 52.39 2.53 43.09
N ALA A 77 52.16 1.76 42.02
CA ALA A 77 51.08 1.99 41.08
C ALA A 77 49.69 1.94 41.75
N LEU A 78 49.45 0.97 42.63
CA LEU A 78 48.19 0.84 43.37
C LEU A 78 48.03 1.94 44.45
N ARG A 79 49.12 2.44 45.04
CA ARG A 79 49.08 3.57 45.99
C ARG A 79 48.77 4.88 45.29
N GLU A 80 49.33 5.11 44.11
CA GLU A 80 49.20 6.38 43.39
C GLU A 80 47.96 6.45 42.51
N CYS A 81 47.41 5.32 42.08
CA CYS A 81 46.24 5.31 41.20
C CYS A 81 45.03 6.02 41.85
N LYS A 82 44.11 6.45 40.98
CA LYS A 82 42.88 7.12 41.41
C LYS A 82 41.90 6.17 42.09
N GLN A 83 41.79 4.95 41.57
CA GLN A 83 40.89 3.91 42.09
C GLN A 83 41.43 2.52 41.75
N ILE A 84 41.22 1.56 42.65
CA ILE A 84 41.48 0.14 42.45
C ILE A 84 40.15 -0.56 42.24
N ILE A 85 39.97 -1.19 41.09
CA ILE A 85 38.73 -1.85 40.70
C ILE A 85 38.91 -3.36 40.84
N LEU A 86 38.14 -3.96 41.75
CA LEU A 86 38.06 -5.40 41.99
C LEU A 86 36.68 -5.91 41.55
N PRO A 87 36.52 -6.44 40.32
CA PRO A 87 35.21 -6.76 39.77
C PRO A 87 34.45 -7.79 40.63
N LEU A 88 33.17 -7.54 40.92
CA LEU A 88 32.32 -8.42 41.76
C LEU A 88 32.20 -9.85 41.22
N ASN A 89 32.21 -10.00 39.90
CA ASN A 89 32.17 -11.27 39.19
C ASN A 89 33.53 -12.03 39.19
N SER A 90 34.52 -11.57 39.95
CA SER A 90 35.77 -12.31 40.19
C SER A 90 35.59 -13.37 41.28
N SER A 91 36.36 -14.46 41.21
CA SER A 91 36.34 -15.54 42.20
C SER A 91 36.59 -15.02 43.64
N PRO A 92 35.68 -15.26 44.61
CA PRO A 92 35.80 -14.71 45.97
C PRO A 92 37.13 -15.04 46.67
N PRO A 93 37.62 -16.29 46.66
CA PRO A 93 38.91 -16.63 47.30
C PRO A 93 40.10 -15.80 46.79
N PHE A 94 40.10 -15.45 45.50
CA PHE A 94 41.16 -14.64 44.90
C PHE A 94 41.00 -13.15 45.24
N LYS A 95 39.76 -12.66 45.20
CA LYS A 95 39.41 -11.28 45.54
C LYS A 95 39.74 -10.97 47.00
N ASP A 96 39.40 -11.87 47.91
CA ASP A 96 39.68 -11.73 49.34
C ASP A 96 41.19 -11.74 49.61
N ALA A 97 41.95 -12.58 48.90
CA ALA A 97 43.41 -12.58 48.97
C ALA A 97 44.03 -11.26 48.47
N LEU A 98 43.49 -10.67 47.40
CA LEU A 98 43.93 -9.35 46.92
C LEU A 98 43.58 -8.23 47.91
N LYS A 99 42.39 -8.26 48.53
CA LYS A 99 42.01 -7.31 49.58
C LYS A 99 42.94 -7.39 50.78
N SER A 100 43.24 -8.61 51.23
CA SER A 100 44.19 -8.85 52.33
C SER A 100 45.56 -8.26 51.99
N MET A 101 46.05 -8.47 50.78
CA MET A 101 47.30 -7.86 50.32
C MET A 101 47.23 -6.32 50.32
N ILE A 102 46.17 -5.73 49.78
CA ILE A 102 46.00 -4.26 49.73
C ILE A 102 46.03 -3.67 51.16
N SER A 103 45.40 -4.36 52.12
CA SER A 103 45.42 -4.02 53.54
C SER A 103 46.83 -4.13 54.14
N ASP A 104 47.55 -5.23 53.89
CA ASP A 104 48.92 -5.45 54.40
C ASP A 104 49.91 -4.37 53.96
N PHE A 105 49.73 -3.81 52.77
CA PHE A 105 50.59 -2.75 52.24
C PHE A 105 50.12 -1.33 52.61
N HIS A 106 49.15 -1.20 53.51
CA HIS A 106 48.57 0.06 53.99
C HIS A 106 48.09 0.99 52.85
N ILE A 107 47.49 0.40 51.81
CA ILE A 107 46.88 1.17 50.72
C ILE A 107 45.51 1.65 51.17
N ASN A 108 45.16 2.91 50.88
CA ASN A 108 43.89 3.50 51.31
C ASN A 108 42.69 2.65 50.82
N PRO A 109 41.89 2.05 51.73
CA PRO A 109 40.76 1.21 51.37
C PRO A 109 39.64 1.97 50.63
N ASP A 110 39.53 3.29 50.81
CA ASP A 110 38.53 4.13 50.13
C ASP A 110 38.76 4.20 48.60
N LYS A 111 39.95 3.78 48.14
CA LYS A 111 40.25 3.67 46.71
C LYS A 111 39.67 2.41 46.07
N ILE A 112 39.20 1.44 46.85
CA ILE A 112 38.70 0.17 46.32
C ILE A 112 37.25 0.35 45.87
N ALA A 113 36.97 0.07 44.60
CA ALA A 113 35.63 -0.05 44.07
C ALA A 113 35.37 -1.48 43.59
N GLU A 114 34.15 -1.95 43.81
CA GLU A 114 33.72 -3.30 43.46
C GLU A 114 32.53 -3.27 42.49
N PRO A 115 32.70 -2.72 41.28
CA PRO A 115 31.65 -2.74 40.29
C PRO A 115 31.47 -4.15 39.75
N GLU A 116 30.27 -4.45 39.29
CA GLU A 116 30.04 -5.62 38.46
C GLU A 116 30.33 -5.27 37.00
N LEU A 117 31.26 -5.97 36.37
CA LEU A 117 31.69 -5.67 35.00
C LEU A 117 31.03 -6.61 33.99
N CYS A 118 30.67 -6.09 32.82
CA CYS A 118 30.18 -6.88 31.70
C CYS A 118 31.26 -7.88 31.23
N VAL A 119 31.01 -9.18 31.40
CA VAL A 119 31.94 -10.27 31.05
C VAL A 119 32.34 -10.23 29.58
N PHE A 120 31.40 -9.91 28.69
CA PHE A 120 31.64 -9.87 27.25
C PHE A 120 32.54 -8.70 26.83
N CYS A 121 32.39 -7.54 27.47
CA CYS A 121 33.32 -6.42 27.24
C CYS A 121 34.73 -6.84 27.65
N SER A 122 34.88 -7.48 28.82
CA SER A 122 36.19 -7.88 29.33
C SER A 122 36.91 -8.88 28.42
N VAL A 123 36.17 -9.80 27.78
CA VAL A 123 36.73 -10.71 26.75
C VAL A 123 37.30 -9.95 25.55
N GLU A 124 36.69 -8.82 25.17
CA GLU A 124 37.18 -7.94 24.10
C GLU A 124 38.27 -6.95 24.57
N GLY A 125 38.74 -7.05 25.81
CA GLY A 125 39.70 -6.10 26.40
C GLY A 125 39.11 -4.72 26.72
N LYS A 126 37.79 -4.64 26.86
CA LYS A 126 37.04 -3.42 27.19
C LYS A 126 36.35 -3.55 28.55
N PHE A 127 36.08 -2.43 29.21
CA PHE A 127 35.49 -2.43 30.55
C PHE A 127 34.23 -1.57 30.60
N THR A 128 33.12 -2.21 30.98
CA THR A 128 31.81 -1.59 31.15
C THR A 128 31.23 -2.03 32.48
N GLU A 129 30.79 -1.09 33.30
CA GLU A 129 30.09 -1.34 34.56
C GLU A 129 28.59 -1.59 34.32
N LEU A 130 28.01 -2.54 35.06
CA LEU A 130 26.60 -2.92 34.99
C LEU A 130 25.76 -2.12 36.01
N ASP A 131 25.59 -0.82 35.75
CA ASP A 131 24.83 0.11 36.59
C ASP A 131 23.35 0.22 36.12
N GLY A 132 22.45 -0.50 36.79
CA GLY A 132 20.98 -0.46 36.61
C GLY A 132 20.41 -0.92 35.25
N LYS A 133 21.22 -0.97 34.19
CA LYS A 133 20.85 -1.34 32.81
C LYS A 133 21.49 -2.66 32.40
N ARG A 134 20.97 -3.76 32.97
CA ARG A 134 21.45 -5.13 32.76
C ARG A 134 20.56 -5.89 31.79
N TYR A 135 21.17 -6.75 30.98
CA TYR A 135 20.48 -7.58 30.00
C TYR A 135 20.89 -9.03 30.20
N LYS A 136 19.91 -9.92 30.24
CA LYS A 136 20.12 -11.34 30.42
C LYS A 136 20.48 -12.01 29.09
N LEU A 137 21.49 -12.87 29.09
CA LEU A 137 21.81 -13.81 28.02
C LEU A 137 22.13 -15.15 28.68
N ASP A 138 21.21 -16.11 28.56
CA ASP A 138 21.23 -17.39 29.28
C ASP A 138 21.37 -17.12 30.80
N ASP A 139 22.43 -17.58 31.47
CA ASP A 139 22.67 -17.36 32.90
C ASP A 139 23.55 -16.13 33.21
N LYS A 140 23.87 -15.31 32.21
CA LYS A 140 24.81 -14.17 32.36
C LYS A 140 24.09 -12.83 32.22
N GLU A 141 24.61 -11.83 32.95
CA GLU A 141 24.23 -10.43 32.78
C GLU A 141 25.28 -9.67 31.98
N ILE A 142 24.83 -8.93 30.97
CA ILE A 142 25.68 -8.17 30.05
C ILE A 142 25.15 -6.75 29.86
N CYS A 143 26.01 -5.86 29.35
CA CYS A 143 25.63 -4.50 29.02
C CYS A 143 24.83 -4.44 27.71
N PHE A 144 24.09 -3.34 27.52
CA PHE A 144 23.27 -3.10 26.32
C PHE A 144 24.05 -3.29 25.01
N SER A 145 25.25 -2.74 24.93
CA SER A 145 26.10 -2.81 23.75
C SER A 145 26.50 -4.24 23.37
N CYS A 146 26.76 -5.10 24.36
CA CYS A 146 27.05 -6.51 24.14
C CYS A 146 25.79 -7.29 23.78
N ALA A 147 24.67 -7.01 24.45
CA ALA A 147 23.37 -7.62 24.14
C ALA A 147 22.92 -7.32 22.70
N ARG A 148 23.01 -6.05 22.29
CA ARG A 148 22.78 -5.62 20.90
C ARG A 148 23.69 -6.37 19.92
N LYS A 149 25.00 -6.42 20.19
CA LYS A 149 25.96 -7.10 19.33
C LYS A 149 25.62 -8.59 19.16
N GLU A 150 25.16 -9.24 20.23
CA GLU A 150 24.78 -10.66 20.17
C GLU A 150 23.51 -10.87 19.33
N ILE A 151 22.50 -10.01 19.45
CA ILE A 151 21.31 -10.07 18.57
C ILE A 151 21.72 -9.96 17.10
N LEU A 152 22.52 -8.96 16.75
CA LEU A 152 22.97 -8.75 15.36
C LEU A 152 23.83 -9.92 14.87
N ARG A 153 24.67 -10.48 15.73
CA ARG A 153 25.48 -11.65 15.42
C ARG A 153 24.62 -12.87 15.10
N GLU A 154 23.64 -13.18 15.93
CA GLU A 154 22.69 -14.29 15.73
C GLU A 154 21.89 -14.13 14.44
N LEU A 155 21.49 -12.90 14.08
CA LEU A 155 20.85 -12.62 12.79
C LEU A 155 21.81 -12.85 11.61
N SER A 156 23.04 -12.36 11.71
CA SER A 156 24.05 -12.54 10.64
C SER A 156 24.39 -14.01 10.38
N PHE A 157 24.42 -14.86 11.42
CA PHE A 157 24.63 -16.30 11.28
C PHE A 157 23.52 -17.00 10.49
N LYS A 158 22.32 -16.43 10.47
CA LYS A 158 21.18 -16.91 9.69
C LYS A 158 21.13 -16.34 8.27
N ASN A 159 22.22 -15.74 7.78
CA ASN A 159 22.32 -15.02 6.50
C ASN A 159 21.33 -13.86 6.35
N VAL A 160 20.83 -13.33 7.47
CA VAL A 160 19.95 -12.17 7.46
C VAL A 160 20.82 -10.91 7.48
N LYS A 161 20.71 -10.07 6.44
CA LYS A 161 21.26 -8.71 6.46
C LYS A 161 20.14 -7.76 6.89
N GLU A 162 20.29 -7.13 8.03
CA GLU A 162 19.32 -6.21 8.60
C GLU A 162 19.50 -4.78 8.09
N SER A 163 18.39 -4.04 7.93
CA SER A 163 18.45 -2.59 7.74
C SER A 163 18.83 -1.86 9.03
N ASN A 164 19.43 -0.67 8.92
CA ASN A 164 19.69 0.19 10.08
C ASN A 164 18.42 0.54 10.87
N LYS A 165 17.27 0.56 10.20
CA LYS A 165 15.96 0.86 10.80
C LYS A 165 15.43 -0.31 11.64
N ILE A 166 15.50 -1.54 11.14
CA ILE A 166 15.07 -2.71 11.93
C ILE A 166 16.00 -2.93 13.12
N ALA A 167 17.30 -2.67 13.00
CA ALA A 167 18.24 -2.73 14.13
C ALA A 167 17.80 -1.83 15.30
N LYS A 168 17.32 -0.61 15.02
CA LYS A 168 16.75 0.30 16.03
C LYS A 168 15.47 -0.25 16.66
N TYR A 169 14.61 -0.92 15.90
CA TYR A 169 13.42 -1.58 16.45
C TYR A 169 13.82 -2.73 17.39
N LEU A 170 14.79 -3.55 17.00
CA LEU A 170 15.31 -4.62 17.86
C LEU A 170 15.95 -4.09 19.14
N GLU A 171 16.62 -2.94 19.07
CA GLU A 171 17.12 -2.23 20.24
C GLU A 171 15.99 -1.79 21.19
N LYS A 172 14.88 -1.26 20.66
CA LYS A 172 13.68 -0.93 21.45
C LYS A 172 13.08 -2.17 22.13
N LEU A 173 13.00 -3.29 21.42
CA LEU A 173 12.52 -4.55 21.97
C LEU A 173 13.44 -5.06 23.09
N LEU A 174 14.76 -5.03 22.88
CA LEU A 174 15.74 -5.42 23.87
C LEU A 174 15.65 -4.55 25.13
N LEU A 175 15.42 -3.25 24.99
CA LEU A 175 15.17 -2.35 26.13
C LEU A 175 13.94 -2.76 26.94
N LYS A 176 12.89 -3.25 26.28
CA LYS A 176 11.63 -3.67 26.90
C LYS A 176 11.74 -5.05 27.56
N THR A 177 12.36 -6.02 26.90
CA THR A 177 12.49 -7.40 27.38
C THR A 177 13.60 -7.57 28.42
N ARG A 178 14.66 -6.76 28.33
CA ARG A 178 15.92 -6.89 29.07
C ARG A 178 16.56 -8.29 28.97
N ASP A 179 16.22 -9.05 27.93
CA ASP A 179 16.68 -10.42 27.75
C ASP A 179 16.93 -10.68 26.25
N VAL A 180 18.15 -11.08 25.92
CA VAL A 180 18.59 -11.33 24.54
C VAL A 180 17.88 -12.54 23.95
N ARG A 181 17.80 -13.66 24.68
CA ARG A 181 17.12 -14.87 24.21
C ARG A 181 15.64 -14.63 24.06
N ARG A 182 15.00 -13.89 24.96
CA ARG A 182 13.59 -13.51 24.84
C ARG A 182 13.35 -12.60 23.64
N THR A 183 14.26 -11.68 23.35
CA THR A 183 14.21 -10.84 22.14
C THR A 183 14.39 -11.68 20.87
N LEU A 184 15.32 -12.64 20.86
CA LEU A 184 15.55 -13.59 19.77
C LEU A 184 14.41 -14.61 19.60
N ASN A 185 13.80 -15.09 20.68
CA ASN A 185 12.62 -15.97 20.69
C ASN A 185 11.32 -15.22 20.38
N PHE A 186 11.41 -13.90 20.26
CA PHE A 186 10.35 -13.06 19.72
C PHE A 186 10.59 -12.81 18.22
N LEU A 187 11.86 -12.72 17.80
CA LEU A 187 12.31 -12.73 16.40
C LEU A 187 12.05 -14.09 15.70
N LEU A 188 11.90 -15.16 16.47
CA LEU A 188 11.81 -16.55 16.01
C LEU A 188 10.74 -17.28 16.82
N TYR A 189 9.85 -18.04 16.16
CA TYR A 189 8.80 -18.89 16.76
C TYR A 189 7.48 -18.20 17.18
N ASP A 190 6.51 -19.04 17.54
CA ASP A 190 5.07 -18.75 17.74
C ASP A 190 4.67 -17.72 18.79
N ASN A 191 5.64 -17.24 19.56
CA ASN A 191 5.40 -16.38 20.71
C ASN A 191 4.85 -15.00 20.33
N ALA A 192 5.06 -14.54 19.10
CA ALA A 192 4.53 -13.27 18.59
C ALA A 192 3.00 -13.22 18.66
N VAL A 193 2.32 -14.34 18.34
CA VAL A 193 0.85 -14.40 18.40
C VAL A 193 0.37 -14.32 19.85
N PHE A 194 1.13 -14.84 20.81
CA PHE A 194 0.72 -14.95 22.22
C PHE A 194 1.18 -13.77 23.09
N ASN A 195 2.18 -12.99 22.67
CA ASN A 195 2.72 -11.83 23.39
C ASN A 195 2.55 -10.53 22.57
N PRO A 196 1.31 -10.05 22.38
CA PRO A 196 1.03 -8.91 21.50
C PRO A 196 1.77 -7.65 21.94
N ASP A 197 1.96 -7.42 23.24
CA ASP A 197 2.71 -6.27 23.77
C ASP A 197 4.14 -6.16 23.22
N LEU A 198 4.75 -7.28 22.83
CA LEU A 198 6.11 -7.30 22.27
C LEU A 198 6.12 -7.10 20.77
N THR A 199 4.98 -7.30 20.09
CA THR A 199 4.84 -7.07 18.64
C THR A 199 4.42 -5.65 18.27
N ILE A 200 3.86 -4.89 19.22
CA ILE A 200 3.44 -3.50 18.99
C ILE A 200 4.68 -2.67 18.64
N TYR A 201 4.69 -2.16 17.41
CA TYR A 201 5.62 -1.15 16.96
C TYR A 201 5.23 0.21 17.53
N ASP A 202 3.95 0.60 17.39
CA ASP A 202 3.36 1.76 18.04
C ASP A 202 1.83 1.68 18.19
N PHE A 203 1.27 2.67 18.87
CA PHE A 203 -0.13 2.79 19.20
C PHE A 203 -0.65 4.16 18.75
N ILE A 204 -1.70 4.16 17.94
CA ILE A 204 -2.42 5.38 17.54
C ILE A 204 -3.63 5.50 18.47
N PRO A 205 -3.67 6.49 19.38
CA PRO A 205 -4.78 6.66 20.30
C PRO A 205 -6.07 7.05 19.57
N ALA A 206 -7.21 6.77 20.19
CA ALA A 206 -8.46 7.38 19.77
C ALA A 206 -8.44 8.87 20.16
N GLU A 207 -8.80 9.76 19.23
CA GLU A 207 -8.97 11.17 19.56
C GLU A 207 -10.40 11.42 20.02
N SER A 208 -10.51 12.03 21.20
CA SER A 208 -11.74 12.58 21.76
C SER A 208 -11.46 14.04 22.08
N GLY A 209 -12.10 14.97 21.36
CA GLY A 209 -11.76 16.39 21.50
C GLY A 209 -12.56 17.39 20.68
N VAL A 210 -13.35 16.95 19.69
CA VAL A 210 -14.32 17.83 19.02
C VAL A 210 -15.67 17.63 19.69
N GLU A 211 -16.21 18.68 20.29
CA GLU A 211 -17.60 18.72 20.74
C GLU A 211 -18.53 18.35 19.58
N GLU A 212 -19.26 17.25 19.76
CA GLU A 212 -20.24 16.79 18.80
C GLU A 212 -21.41 17.77 18.70
N ILE A 213 -21.76 18.18 17.49
CA ILE A 213 -22.95 19.00 17.24
C ILE A 213 -24.17 18.09 17.19
N LYS A 214 -25.22 18.44 17.92
CA LYS A 214 -26.51 17.73 17.84
C LYS A 214 -27.21 18.06 16.53
N VAL A 215 -27.85 17.06 15.93
CA VAL A 215 -28.62 17.24 14.68
C VAL A 215 -29.75 18.26 14.86
N GLU A 216 -30.33 18.35 16.05
CA GLU A 216 -31.37 19.32 16.41
C GLU A 216 -30.90 20.77 16.23
N GLU A 217 -29.62 21.06 16.51
CA GLU A 217 -29.00 22.39 16.46
C GLU A 217 -28.61 22.81 15.03
N LEU A 218 -28.67 21.89 14.06
CA LEU A 218 -28.27 22.18 12.68
C LEU A 218 -29.28 23.09 11.98
N ASN A 219 -28.74 24.05 11.22
CA ASN A 219 -29.52 24.89 10.31
C ASN A 219 -29.77 24.17 8.97
N ILE A 220 -30.61 23.13 9.02
CA ILE A 220 -31.03 22.31 7.89
C ILE A 220 -32.56 22.12 7.90
N PRO A 221 -33.20 21.86 6.74
CA PRO A 221 -34.63 21.61 6.66
C PRO A 221 -35.11 20.46 7.57
N GLU A 222 -36.32 20.60 8.12
CA GLU A 222 -36.90 19.64 9.07
C GLU A 222 -37.06 18.23 8.46
N LEU A 223 -37.33 18.14 7.16
CA LEU A 223 -37.37 16.86 6.44
C LEU A 223 -36.01 16.13 6.50
N LEU A 224 -34.90 16.87 6.39
CA LEU A 224 -33.57 16.30 6.47
C LEU A 224 -33.24 15.88 7.92
N LYS A 225 -33.61 16.68 8.93
CA LYS A 225 -33.46 16.29 10.35
C LYS A 225 -34.16 14.96 10.65
N ARG A 226 -35.42 14.82 10.22
CA ARG A 226 -36.19 13.58 10.38
C ARG A 226 -35.54 12.39 9.69
N SER A 227 -35.02 12.58 8.47
CA SER A 227 -34.28 11.53 7.76
C SER A 227 -33.05 11.06 8.56
N LEU A 228 -32.32 11.98 9.19
CA LEU A 228 -31.17 11.66 10.05
C LEU A 228 -31.57 10.91 11.33
N PHE A 229 -32.65 11.33 12.00
CA PHE A 229 -33.14 10.63 13.19
C PHE A 229 -33.63 9.21 12.89
N ASN A 230 -34.29 9.01 11.75
CA ASN A 230 -34.70 7.68 11.29
C ASN A 230 -33.51 6.75 11.00
N ARG A 231 -32.33 7.33 10.74
CA ARG A 231 -31.06 6.61 10.58
C ARG A 231 -30.35 6.36 11.92
N GLY A 232 -30.90 6.82 13.04
CA GLY A 232 -30.28 6.77 14.37
C GLY A 232 -29.13 7.76 14.54
N ILE A 233 -29.07 8.82 13.72
CA ILE A 233 -28.03 9.84 13.77
C ILE A 233 -28.56 11.02 14.59
N PHE A 234 -28.10 11.12 15.84
CA PHE A 234 -28.48 12.20 16.76
C PHE A 234 -27.39 13.26 16.92
N ASN A 235 -26.12 12.85 16.79
CA ASN A 235 -24.95 13.72 16.88
C ASN A 235 -24.07 13.54 15.64
N LEU A 236 -23.41 14.62 15.24
CA LEU A 236 -22.42 14.60 14.16
C LEU A 236 -21.07 14.11 14.68
N LEU A 237 -20.39 13.30 13.85
CA LEU A 237 -19.01 12.88 14.10
C LEU A 237 -18.05 14.10 14.13
N PRO A 238 -16.87 13.99 14.76
CA PRO A 238 -15.89 15.08 14.86
C PRO A 238 -15.58 15.80 13.53
N SER A 239 -15.34 15.05 12.47
CA SER A 239 -15.07 15.57 11.11
C SER A 239 -16.24 16.39 10.55
N GLN A 240 -17.48 15.90 10.74
CA GLN A 240 -18.70 16.54 10.28
C GLN A 240 -18.97 17.81 11.09
N SER A 241 -18.81 17.74 12.41
CA SER A 241 -18.93 18.89 13.31
C SER A 241 -17.93 19.99 12.95
N LEU A 242 -16.67 19.62 12.68
CA LEU A 242 -15.64 20.56 12.25
C LEU A 242 -15.97 21.19 10.88
N ALA A 243 -16.48 20.40 9.93
CA ALA A 243 -16.93 20.92 8.64
C ALA A 243 -18.08 21.94 8.79
N VAL A 244 -19.10 21.63 9.60
CA VAL A 244 -20.21 22.55 9.90
C VAL A 244 -19.70 23.85 10.52
N ARG A 245 -18.79 23.78 11.50
CA ARG A 245 -18.16 24.97 12.12
C ARG A 245 -17.37 25.82 11.13
N ASN A 246 -16.78 25.20 10.10
CA ASN A 246 -16.06 25.88 9.03
C ASN A 246 -16.97 26.35 7.88
N GLY A 247 -18.30 26.32 8.08
CA GLY A 247 -19.27 26.90 7.16
C GLY A 247 -19.84 25.95 6.12
N LEU A 248 -19.77 24.63 6.32
CA LEU A 248 -20.35 23.63 5.40
C LEU A 248 -21.80 23.95 5.03
N LEU A 249 -22.64 24.31 6.01
CA LEU A 249 -24.05 24.65 5.78
C LEU A 249 -24.27 26.08 5.28
N ASN A 250 -23.22 26.89 5.20
CA ASN A 250 -23.25 28.29 4.76
C ASN A 250 -22.72 28.47 3.32
N GLY A 251 -22.51 27.37 2.59
CA GLY A 251 -22.05 27.40 1.20
C GLY A 251 -20.53 27.45 1.02
N GLU A 252 -19.74 27.34 2.09
CA GLU A 252 -18.28 27.37 2.01
C GLU A 252 -17.74 26.12 1.31
N SER A 253 -16.87 26.31 0.32
CA SER A 253 -16.20 25.20 -0.36
C SER A 253 -15.00 24.73 0.47
N MET A 254 -14.82 23.41 0.59
CA MET A 254 -13.79 22.85 1.46
C MET A 254 -13.21 21.52 0.99
N LEU A 255 -11.96 21.28 1.38
CA LEU A 255 -11.30 19.98 1.37
C LEU A 255 -11.42 19.36 2.77
N ILE A 256 -12.12 18.23 2.87
CA ILE A 256 -12.33 17.48 4.11
C ILE A 256 -11.43 16.25 4.10
N VAL A 257 -10.39 16.27 4.94
CA VAL A 257 -9.47 15.14 5.13
C VAL A 257 -9.78 14.47 6.47
N SER A 258 -10.25 13.23 6.41
CA SER A 258 -10.58 12.44 7.60
C SER A 258 -10.44 10.95 7.30
N ALA A 259 -10.02 10.16 8.30
CA ALA A 259 -9.82 8.72 8.15
C ALA A 259 -11.01 7.98 7.49
N THR A 260 -10.76 6.81 6.90
CA THR A 260 -11.83 5.92 6.43
C THR A 260 -12.78 5.60 7.59
N SER A 261 -14.09 5.56 7.32
CA SER A 261 -15.19 5.54 8.31
C SER A 261 -15.46 6.82 9.12
N GLY A 262 -14.73 7.92 8.88
CA GLY A 262 -14.96 9.22 9.52
C GLY A 262 -16.23 9.97 9.04
N GLY A 263 -17.16 9.32 8.33
CA GLY A 263 -18.44 9.91 7.95
C GLY A 263 -18.39 11.05 6.92
N LYS A 264 -17.38 11.08 6.04
CA LYS A 264 -17.20 12.11 4.99
C LYS A 264 -18.41 12.23 4.06
N THR A 265 -19.00 11.11 3.67
CA THR A 265 -20.18 11.05 2.79
C THR A 265 -21.34 11.88 3.36
N LEU A 266 -21.59 11.80 4.67
CA LEU A 266 -22.67 12.54 5.31
C LEU A 266 -22.43 14.07 5.28
N ALA A 267 -21.18 14.54 5.29
CA ALA A 267 -20.91 15.97 5.12
C ALA A 267 -21.37 16.46 3.73
N GLY A 268 -21.12 15.67 2.68
CA GLY A 268 -21.65 15.93 1.34
C GLY A 268 -23.18 15.86 1.27
N GLU A 269 -23.79 14.85 1.92
CA GLU A 269 -25.24 14.73 2.04
C GLU A 269 -25.87 15.96 2.71
N LEU A 270 -25.31 16.43 3.83
CA LEU A 270 -25.81 17.56 4.61
C LEU A 270 -25.82 18.87 3.79
N ALA A 271 -24.73 19.16 3.09
CA ALA A 271 -24.65 20.36 2.25
C ALA A 271 -25.56 20.26 1.02
N GLY A 272 -25.49 19.13 0.31
CA GLY A 272 -26.21 18.93 -0.94
C GLY A 272 -27.71 18.85 -0.77
N VAL A 273 -28.19 17.97 0.13
CA VAL A 273 -29.63 17.76 0.32
C VAL A 273 -30.30 18.99 0.93
N LYS A 274 -29.60 19.75 1.78
CA LYS A 274 -30.08 21.05 2.24
C LYS A 274 -30.39 21.97 1.05
N LYS A 275 -29.40 22.19 0.17
CA LYS A 275 -29.56 23.08 -1.01
C LYS A 275 -30.64 22.60 -1.96
N VAL A 276 -30.75 21.29 -2.17
CA VAL A 276 -31.81 20.69 -2.98
C VAL A 276 -33.19 21.04 -2.41
N LEU A 277 -33.40 20.81 -1.11
CA LEU A 277 -34.67 21.11 -0.44
C LEU A 277 -34.99 22.60 -0.38
N GLU A 278 -33.98 23.46 -0.42
CA GLU A 278 -34.12 24.93 -0.49
C GLU A 278 -34.30 25.44 -1.93
N GLY A 279 -34.26 24.57 -2.95
CA GLY A 279 -34.41 24.94 -4.35
C GLY A 279 -33.16 25.62 -4.95
N GLU A 280 -32.00 25.46 -4.32
CA GLU A 280 -30.75 26.11 -4.73
C GLU A 280 -29.97 25.33 -5.81
N GLY A 281 -30.46 24.18 -6.26
CA GLY A 281 -29.86 23.36 -7.32
C GLY A 281 -29.62 21.92 -6.88
N SER A 282 -29.24 21.07 -7.82
CA SER A 282 -29.03 19.64 -7.55
C SER A 282 -27.73 19.36 -6.79
N LEU A 283 -27.67 18.18 -6.16
CA LEU A 283 -26.44 17.60 -5.61
C LEU A 283 -25.80 16.71 -6.67
N LEU A 284 -24.58 17.05 -7.11
CA LEU A 284 -23.73 16.18 -7.91
C LEU A 284 -22.69 15.49 -7.02
N PHE A 285 -22.75 14.17 -6.91
CA PHE A 285 -21.86 13.36 -6.09
C PHE A 285 -20.99 12.46 -6.99
N LEU A 286 -19.72 12.83 -7.14
CA LEU A 286 -18.75 12.16 -7.99
C LEU A 286 -17.89 11.19 -7.18
N VAL A 287 -17.72 9.98 -7.71
CA VAL A 287 -16.90 8.92 -7.09
C VAL A 287 -16.00 8.23 -8.12
N PRO A 288 -14.87 7.64 -7.70
CA PRO A 288 -13.92 7.05 -8.65
C PRO A 288 -14.36 5.70 -9.24
N LEU A 289 -15.33 5.01 -8.62
CA LEU A 289 -15.63 3.61 -8.93
C LEU A 289 -17.12 3.39 -9.19
N VAL A 290 -17.41 2.60 -10.22
CA VAL A 290 -18.77 2.18 -10.58
C VAL A 290 -19.46 1.45 -9.43
N ALA A 291 -18.75 0.56 -8.72
CA ALA A 291 -19.30 -0.16 -7.57
C ALA A 291 -19.73 0.80 -6.45
N LEU A 292 -18.91 1.81 -6.14
CA LEU A 292 -19.22 2.81 -5.12
C LEU A 292 -20.39 3.71 -5.54
N ALA A 293 -20.46 4.08 -6.82
CA ALA A 293 -21.59 4.84 -7.36
C ALA A 293 -22.91 4.09 -7.22
N ASN A 294 -22.94 2.79 -7.53
CA ASN A 294 -24.13 1.95 -7.37
C ASN A 294 -24.55 1.81 -5.90
N GLN A 295 -23.59 1.65 -4.99
CA GLN A 295 -23.86 1.60 -3.56
C GLN A 295 -24.48 2.91 -3.07
N LEU A 296 -23.84 4.04 -3.38
CA LEU A 296 -24.34 5.37 -3.00
C LEU A 296 -25.69 5.68 -3.63
N TYR A 297 -25.92 5.32 -4.90
CA TYR A 297 -27.21 5.48 -5.56
C TYR A 297 -28.30 4.72 -4.81
N THR A 298 -28.09 3.43 -4.52
CA THR A 298 -29.05 2.60 -3.79
C THR A 298 -29.35 3.18 -2.41
N ASP A 299 -28.30 3.61 -1.70
CA ASP A 299 -28.40 4.24 -0.39
C ASP A 299 -29.17 5.55 -0.44
N PHE A 300 -28.85 6.44 -1.38
CA PHE A 300 -29.49 7.74 -1.54
C PHE A 300 -30.94 7.59 -1.96
N LYS A 301 -31.22 6.67 -2.89
CA LYS A 301 -32.58 6.34 -3.32
C LYS A 301 -33.44 5.93 -2.13
N LYS A 302 -32.97 4.97 -1.33
CA LYS A 302 -33.65 4.51 -0.11
C LYS A 302 -33.86 5.61 0.93
N ARG A 303 -32.92 6.57 1.04
CA ARG A 303 -32.95 7.64 2.07
C ARG A 303 -33.78 8.86 1.63
N TYR A 304 -33.78 9.20 0.35
CA TYR A 304 -34.22 10.50 -0.14
C TYR A 304 -35.44 10.47 -1.05
N GLU A 305 -35.74 9.35 -1.74
CA GLU A 305 -37.03 9.22 -2.44
C GLU A 305 -38.24 9.32 -1.49
N PRO A 306 -38.22 8.76 -0.25
CA PRO A 306 -39.34 8.90 0.68
C PRO A 306 -39.65 10.34 1.10
N ILE A 307 -38.70 11.27 0.93
CA ILE A 307 -38.91 12.71 1.19
C ILE A 307 -39.13 13.51 -0.10
N GLY A 308 -39.37 12.83 -1.23
CA GLY A 308 -39.79 13.44 -2.50
C GLY A 308 -38.66 13.82 -3.45
N LEU A 309 -37.41 13.40 -3.21
CA LEU A 309 -36.27 13.74 -4.06
C LEU A 309 -36.01 12.68 -5.13
N LYS A 310 -35.79 13.10 -6.38
CA LYS A 310 -35.42 12.23 -7.50
C LYS A 310 -33.91 11.97 -7.50
N VAL A 311 -33.53 10.71 -7.36
CA VAL A 311 -32.13 10.25 -7.40
C VAL A 311 -31.84 9.60 -8.75
N ALA A 312 -30.73 9.98 -9.40
CA ALA A 312 -30.28 9.43 -10.67
C ALA A 312 -28.83 8.94 -10.58
N ILE A 313 -28.46 7.96 -11.42
CA ILE A 313 -27.11 7.42 -11.54
C ILE A 313 -26.54 7.61 -12.96
N LYS A 314 -25.23 7.92 -13.03
CA LYS A 314 -24.49 7.99 -14.31
C LYS A 314 -23.07 7.44 -14.16
N VAL A 315 -22.82 6.22 -14.62
CA VAL A 315 -21.52 5.55 -14.40
C VAL A 315 -20.82 5.09 -15.67
N GLY A 316 -21.47 5.28 -16.83
CA GLY A 316 -21.02 4.76 -18.12
C GLY A 316 -21.88 3.59 -18.57
N MET A 317 -21.94 3.35 -19.88
CA MET A 317 -22.78 2.28 -20.44
C MET A 317 -22.07 0.92 -20.32
N SER A 318 -22.51 0.09 -19.37
CA SER A 318 -22.33 -1.36 -19.50
C SER A 318 -23.35 -1.87 -20.50
N ARG A 319 -22.88 -2.52 -21.57
CA ARG A 319 -23.76 -2.94 -22.69
C ARG A 319 -23.84 -4.47 -22.85
N ILE A 320 -23.11 -5.24 -22.06
CA ILE A 320 -23.01 -6.68 -22.24
C ILE A 320 -24.09 -7.38 -21.40
N ASP A 321 -24.95 -8.14 -22.07
CA ASP A 321 -25.85 -9.07 -21.39
C ASP A 321 -25.05 -10.29 -20.91
N VAL A 322 -24.94 -10.40 -19.59
CA VAL A 322 -24.34 -11.54 -18.91
C VAL A 322 -25.32 -12.20 -17.91
N GLY A 323 -26.62 -11.94 -18.03
CA GLY A 323 -27.63 -12.42 -17.09
C GLY A 323 -27.42 -11.87 -15.67
N GLU A 324 -27.56 -12.73 -14.65
CA GLU A 324 -27.45 -12.34 -13.23
C GLU A 324 -25.99 -12.25 -12.70
N GLU A 325 -24.97 -12.51 -13.53
CA GLU A 325 -23.56 -12.60 -13.06
C GLU A 325 -22.90 -11.22 -12.84
N GLU A 326 -23.32 -10.17 -13.55
CA GLU A 326 -22.86 -8.78 -13.40
C GLU A 326 -24.04 -7.79 -13.26
N LEU A 327 -23.73 -6.55 -12.90
CA LEU A 327 -24.72 -5.47 -12.90
C LEU A 327 -25.01 -5.00 -14.33
N VAL A 328 -26.25 -5.17 -14.79
CA VAL A 328 -26.76 -4.40 -15.93
C VAL A 328 -26.98 -2.96 -15.46
N ILE A 329 -26.14 -2.04 -15.95
CA ILE A 329 -26.19 -0.63 -15.57
C ILE A 329 -27.17 0.10 -16.48
N VAL A 330 -28.20 0.71 -15.89
CA VAL A 330 -29.11 1.61 -16.61
C VAL A 330 -28.80 3.03 -16.18
N ASP A 331 -28.20 3.81 -17.09
CA ASP A 331 -28.02 5.24 -16.89
C ASP A 331 -29.39 5.95 -16.84
N ASP A 332 -29.59 6.80 -15.86
CA ASP A 332 -30.80 7.61 -15.73
C ASP A 332 -30.68 8.96 -16.48
N ASP A 333 -31.82 9.59 -16.79
CA ASP A 333 -31.84 11.01 -17.17
C ASP A 333 -31.50 11.88 -15.95
N ILE A 334 -30.30 12.46 -15.99
CA ILE A 334 -29.77 13.33 -14.92
C ILE A 334 -30.25 14.78 -15.02
N ARG A 335 -30.83 15.22 -16.15
CA ARG A 335 -31.16 16.65 -16.37
C ARG A 335 -32.13 17.20 -15.33
N ASN A 336 -33.10 16.37 -14.93
CA ASN A 336 -34.16 16.73 -13.99
C ASN A 336 -34.04 16.02 -12.64
N ALA A 337 -32.84 15.52 -12.29
CA ALA A 337 -32.61 14.85 -11.02
C ALA A 337 -32.19 15.84 -9.93
N ASP A 338 -32.66 15.60 -8.70
CA ASP A 338 -32.33 16.39 -7.53
C ASP A 338 -30.97 15.98 -6.95
N ILE A 339 -30.69 14.66 -6.98
CA ILE A 339 -29.45 14.07 -6.53
C ILE A 339 -28.89 13.18 -7.65
N ILE A 340 -27.64 13.40 -8.02
CA ILE A 340 -26.96 12.69 -9.10
C ILE A 340 -25.73 12.03 -8.53
N VAL A 341 -25.66 10.71 -8.63
CA VAL A 341 -24.47 9.93 -8.28
C VAL A 341 -23.79 9.51 -9.57
N ALA A 342 -22.52 9.83 -9.75
CA ALA A 342 -21.82 9.54 -10.98
C ALA A 342 -20.35 9.14 -10.79
N THR A 343 -19.83 8.33 -11.72
CA THR A 343 -18.37 8.19 -11.84
C THR A 343 -17.77 9.44 -12.49
N TYR A 344 -16.46 9.64 -12.33
CA TYR A 344 -15.75 10.73 -13.01
C TYR A 344 -15.97 10.67 -14.53
N GLU A 345 -15.68 9.51 -15.12
CA GLU A 345 -15.78 9.24 -16.55
C GLU A 345 -17.24 9.29 -17.00
N GLY A 346 -18.16 8.75 -16.20
CA GLY A 346 -19.58 8.72 -16.50
C GLY A 346 -20.17 10.13 -16.66
N PHE A 347 -19.84 11.04 -15.74
CA PHE A 347 -20.30 12.43 -15.84
C PHE A 347 -19.55 13.22 -16.92
N ASP A 348 -18.23 13.02 -17.04
CA ASP A 348 -17.43 13.72 -18.05
C ASP A 348 -17.83 13.33 -19.48
N THR A 349 -18.28 12.09 -19.69
CA THR A 349 -18.86 11.66 -20.96
C THR A 349 -20.10 12.48 -21.32
N VAL A 350 -20.97 12.78 -20.33
CA VAL A 350 -22.15 13.63 -20.56
C VAL A 350 -21.74 15.05 -20.91
N LEU A 351 -20.81 15.63 -20.15
CA LEU A 351 -20.27 16.98 -20.40
C LEU A 351 -19.74 17.09 -21.83
N ARG A 352 -18.93 16.12 -22.27
CA ARG A 352 -18.31 16.13 -23.60
C ARG A 352 -19.29 15.80 -24.71
N SER A 353 -20.35 15.02 -24.46
CA SER A 353 -21.27 14.58 -25.53
C SER A 353 -22.39 15.59 -25.77
N ASN A 354 -23.16 15.91 -24.72
CA ASN A 354 -24.35 16.74 -24.83
C ASN A 354 -24.57 17.55 -23.56
N LEU A 355 -24.21 18.82 -23.60
CA LEU A 355 -24.39 19.75 -22.49
C LEU A 355 -25.85 19.89 -22.07
N GLU A 356 -26.81 19.74 -22.98
CA GLU A 356 -28.23 19.78 -22.66
C GLU A 356 -28.65 18.61 -21.76
N SER A 357 -27.95 17.48 -21.76
CA SER A 357 -28.26 16.39 -20.84
C SER A 357 -27.84 16.70 -19.39
N CYS A 358 -27.04 17.75 -19.17
CA CYS A 358 -26.59 18.14 -17.84
C CYS A 358 -27.67 18.88 -17.04
N PRO A 359 -27.59 18.85 -15.70
CA PRO A 359 -28.48 19.63 -14.84
C PRO A 359 -28.30 21.12 -15.11
N ARG A 360 -29.40 21.88 -15.16
CA ARG A 360 -29.34 23.33 -15.41
C ARG A 360 -28.63 24.10 -14.29
N LYS A 361 -28.76 23.62 -13.05
CA LYS A 361 -28.19 24.25 -11.86
C LYS A 361 -27.75 23.18 -10.88
N VAL A 362 -26.47 23.20 -10.53
CA VAL A 362 -25.88 22.34 -9.50
C VAL A 362 -25.54 23.21 -8.30
N GLY A 363 -26.14 22.93 -7.15
CA GLY A 363 -25.94 23.69 -5.91
C GLY A 363 -24.67 23.25 -5.16
N VAL A 364 -24.40 21.94 -5.18
CA VAL A 364 -23.22 21.33 -4.52
C VAL A 364 -22.60 20.27 -5.42
N ILE A 365 -21.28 20.33 -5.56
CA ILE A 365 -20.46 19.31 -6.21
C ILE A 365 -19.60 18.65 -5.14
N VAL A 366 -19.77 17.34 -4.96
CA VAL A 366 -18.93 16.52 -4.11
C VAL A 366 -18.00 15.69 -4.99
N VAL A 367 -16.71 15.73 -4.73
CA VAL A 367 -15.70 14.87 -5.35
C VAL A 367 -15.08 14.01 -4.25
N ASP A 368 -15.46 12.72 -4.22
CA ASP A 368 -14.99 11.77 -3.23
C ASP A 368 -13.67 11.12 -3.64
N GLU A 369 -12.80 10.80 -2.69
CA GLU A 369 -11.44 10.29 -2.94
C GLU A 369 -10.59 11.19 -3.86
N ILE A 370 -10.53 12.50 -3.56
CA ILE A 370 -9.77 13.48 -4.36
C ILE A 370 -8.27 13.16 -4.48
N GLN A 371 -7.73 12.28 -3.64
CA GLN A 371 -6.35 11.80 -3.79
C GLN A 371 -6.11 11.04 -5.10
N MET A 372 -7.16 10.61 -5.81
CA MET A 372 -7.07 10.04 -7.16
C MET A 372 -6.48 11.02 -8.19
N LEU A 373 -6.37 12.32 -7.87
CA LEU A 373 -5.58 13.27 -8.67
C LEU A 373 -4.10 12.86 -8.82
N GLY A 374 -3.56 12.08 -7.89
CA GLY A 374 -2.19 11.56 -7.96
C GLY A 374 -2.04 10.28 -8.77
N ASP A 375 -3.12 9.75 -9.34
CA ASP A 375 -3.10 8.58 -10.21
C ASP A 375 -2.44 8.94 -11.55
N GLU A 376 -1.50 8.10 -12.00
CA GLU A 376 -0.73 8.38 -13.22
C GLU A 376 -1.59 8.33 -14.48
N ASP A 377 -2.66 7.53 -14.50
CA ASP A 377 -3.48 7.32 -15.70
C ASP A 377 -4.80 8.09 -15.67
N ARG A 378 -5.37 8.34 -14.49
CA ARG A 378 -6.69 9.00 -14.33
C ARG A 378 -6.63 10.37 -13.68
N GLY A 379 -5.49 10.74 -13.08
CA GLY A 379 -5.36 11.98 -12.31
C GLY A 379 -5.59 13.24 -13.14
N TYR A 380 -5.04 13.29 -14.35
CA TYR A 380 -5.19 14.43 -15.26
C TYR A 380 -6.62 14.58 -15.81
N GLU A 381 -7.35 13.46 -15.97
CA GLU A 381 -8.75 13.48 -16.38
C GLU A 381 -9.64 14.05 -15.28
N LEU A 382 -9.41 13.64 -14.02
CA LEU A 382 -10.12 14.19 -12.87
C LEU A 382 -9.85 15.69 -12.70
N GLU A 383 -8.61 16.13 -12.86
CA GLU A 383 -8.27 17.55 -12.79
C GLU A 383 -8.97 18.35 -13.90
N GLY A 384 -8.97 17.82 -15.13
CA GLY A 384 -9.69 18.39 -16.26
C GLY A 384 -11.20 18.47 -16.02
N LEU A 385 -11.80 17.41 -15.46
CA LEU A 385 -13.22 17.37 -15.09
C LEU A 385 -13.55 18.45 -14.05
N ILE A 386 -12.74 18.57 -12.99
CA ILE A 386 -12.90 19.62 -11.98
C ILE A 386 -12.81 21.01 -12.64
N GLY A 387 -11.89 21.22 -13.57
CA GLY A 387 -11.78 22.46 -14.33
C GLY A 387 -13.04 22.77 -15.13
N ARG A 388 -13.56 21.80 -15.89
CA ARG A 388 -14.79 21.93 -16.69
C ARG A 388 -16.00 22.24 -15.81
N LEU A 389 -16.13 21.56 -14.66
CA LEU A 389 -17.19 21.79 -13.69
C LEU A 389 -17.14 23.18 -13.07
N LYS A 390 -15.94 23.71 -12.75
CA LYS A 390 -15.76 25.07 -12.23
C LYS A 390 -16.18 26.13 -13.24
N LEU A 391 -15.94 25.90 -14.54
CA LEU A 391 -16.40 26.79 -15.60
C LEU A 391 -17.92 26.71 -15.80
N LEU A 392 -18.48 25.50 -15.78
CA LEU A 392 -19.90 25.28 -16.06
C LEU A 392 -20.80 25.68 -14.87
N TYR A 393 -20.37 25.44 -13.64
CA TYR A 393 -21.11 25.73 -12.40
C TYR A 393 -20.26 26.57 -11.42
N PRO A 394 -19.93 27.83 -11.77
CA PRO A 394 -19.03 28.66 -10.96
C PRO A 394 -19.53 28.93 -9.54
N GLU A 395 -20.85 29.07 -9.39
CA GLU A 395 -21.54 29.34 -8.11
C GLU A 395 -21.76 28.10 -7.23
N SER A 396 -21.37 26.90 -7.71
CA SER A 396 -21.55 25.67 -6.94
C SER A 396 -20.62 25.62 -5.73
N GLN A 397 -21.15 25.17 -4.60
CA GLN A 397 -20.32 24.81 -3.44
C GLN A 397 -19.56 23.53 -3.77
N ARG A 398 -18.24 23.53 -3.56
CA ARG A 398 -17.37 22.41 -3.90
C ARG A 398 -16.81 21.73 -2.65
N LEU A 399 -17.09 20.45 -2.51
CA LEU A 399 -16.63 19.62 -1.40
C LEU A 399 -15.72 18.52 -1.93
N TYR A 400 -14.45 18.58 -1.56
CA TYR A 400 -13.47 17.56 -1.88
C TYR A 400 -13.27 16.67 -0.67
N LEU A 401 -13.46 15.36 -0.80
CA LEU A 401 -13.36 14.42 0.31
C LEU A 401 -12.15 13.51 0.10
N SER A 402 -11.38 13.27 1.15
CA SER A 402 -10.28 12.30 1.11
C SER A 402 -10.08 11.59 2.43
N ALA A 403 -9.70 10.32 2.36
CA ALA A 403 -9.16 9.59 3.51
C ALA A 403 -7.77 10.08 3.93
N THR A 404 -6.90 10.30 2.95
CA THR A 404 -5.45 10.50 3.14
C THR A 404 -4.90 11.34 1.99
N VAL A 405 -4.28 12.47 2.31
CA VAL A 405 -3.62 13.36 1.35
C VAL A 405 -2.29 13.79 1.94
N GLY A 406 -1.21 13.69 1.17
CA GLY A 406 0.05 14.35 1.52
C GLY A 406 -0.05 15.85 1.24
N ASN A 407 0.44 16.65 2.17
CA ASN A 407 0.34 18.11 2.15
C ASN A 407 -1.07 18.66 1.81
N PRO A 408 -2.09 18.37 2.64
CA PRO A 408 -3.47 18.76 2.35
C PRO A 408 -3.68 20.28 2.25
N SER A 409 -2.81 21.07 2.90
CA SER A 409 -2.85 22.54 2.83
C SER A 409 -2.54 23.04 1.41
N GLU A 410 -1.51 22.49 0.78
CA GLU A 410 -1.15 22.81 -0.61
C GLU A 410 -2.25 22.41 -1.58
N LEU A 411 -2.85 21.23 -1.39
CA LEU A 411 -3.98 20.80 -2.23
C LEU A 411 -5.20 21.71 -2.06
N ALA A 412 -5.54 22.11 -0.84
CA ALA A 412 -6.65 23.03 -0.58
C ALA A 412 -6.42 24.41 -1.23
N GLU A 413 -5.19 24.94 -1.14
CA GLU A 413 -4.79 26.18 -1.81
C GLU A 413 -4.90 26.04 -3.34
N ARG A 414 -4.41 24.94 -3.91
CA ARG A 414 -4.51 24.67 -5.36
C ARG A 414 -5.96 24.59 -5.83
N LEU A 415 -6.84 23.98 -5.02
CA LEU A 415 -8.27 23.86 -5.33
C LEU A 415 -9.05 25.16 -5.06
N GLY A 416 -8.49 26.09 -4.28
CA GLY A 416 -9.11 27.34 -3.88
C GLY A 416 -10.23 27.16 -2.84
N VAL A 417 -10.00 26.31 -1.84
CA VAL A 417 -11.02 25.92 -0.84
C VAL A 417 -10.47 25.94 0.59
N LYS A 418 -11.37 26.01 1.59
CA LYS A 418 -10.98 25.89 3.00
C LYS A 418 -10.53 24.47 3.32
N LEU A 419 -9.57 24.34 4.24
CA LEU A 419 -9.07 23.04 4.68
C LEU A 419 -9.71 22.64 6.01
N VAL A 420 -10.29 21.45 6.05
CA VAL A 420 -10.84 20.82 7.26
C VAL A 420 -10.13 19.48 7.45
N ILE A 421 -9.32 19.37 8.50
CA ILE A 421 -8.62 18.14 8.82
C ILE A 421 -9.08 17.58 10.15
N SER A 422 -9.45 16.30 10.15
CA SER A 422 -9.74 15.52 11.35
C SER A 422 -8.85 14.28 11.34
N HIS A 423 -7.69 14.37 11.99
CA HIS A 423 -6.72 13.28 12.12
C HIS A 423 -7.17 12.18 13.09
N GLY A 424 -8.14 12.51 13.95
CA GLY A 424 -8.68 11.59 14.94
C GLY A 424 -9.31 10.34 14.37
N ARG A 425 -8.90 9.21 14.93
CA ARG A 425 -9.63 7.95 14.79
C ARG A 425 -10.60 7.79 15.97
N PRO A 426 -11.84 7.33 15.72
CA PRO A 426 -12.79 7.09 16.80
C PRO A 426 -12.43 5.85 17.64
N ILE A 427 -11.61 4.93 17.09
CA ILE A 427 -11.19 3.68 17.71
C ILE A 427 -9.65 3.61 17.66
N PRO A 428 -8.98 3.21 18.75
CA PRO A 428 -7.52 3.12 18.79
C PRO A 428 -6.99 2.03 17.87
N LEU A 429 -5.74 2.20 17.40
CA LEU A 429 -5.08 1.28 16.47
C LEU A 429 -3.73 0.81 17.01
N GLU A 430 -3.54 -0.50 17.07
CA GLU A 430 -2.25 -1.15 17.37
C GLU A 430 -1.58 -1.55 16.05
N ARG A 431 -0.36 -1.07 15.80
CA ARG A 431 0.44 -1.49 14.63
C ARG A 431 1.56 -2.40 15.09
N HIS A 432 1.66 -3.57 14.47
CA HIS A 432 2.54 -4.64 14.88
C HIS A 432 3.51 -5.01 13.75
N ILE A 433 4.79 -5.20 14.09
CA ILE A 433 5.75 -5.87 13.21
C ILE A 433 5.99 -7.27 13.76
N VAL A 434 5.75 -8.27 12.92
CA VAL A 434 5.98 -9.68 13.22
C VAL A 434 6.91 -10.24 12.16
N LEU A 435 7.97 -10.87 12.62
CA LEU A 435 8.99 -11.39 11.72
C LEU A 435 8.67 -12.83 11.36
N ALA A 436 8.80 -13.14 10.07
CA ALA A 436 8.60 -14.47 9.52
C ALA A 436 9.91 -14.99 8.96
N MET A 437 10.17 -16.28 9.14
CA MET A 437 11.40 -16.92 8.68
C MET A 437 11.33 -17.43 7.24
N SER A 438 10.11 -17.55 6.70
CA SER A 438 9.84 -18.01 5.35
C SER A 438 8.37 -17.72 5.00
N GLU A 439 8.03 -17.85 3.73
CA GLU A 439 6.63 -17.82 3.26
C GLU A 439 5.74 -18.86 3.97
N ALA A 440 6.24 -20.08 4.20
CA ALA A 440 5.48 -21.10 4.92
C ALA A 440 5.19 -20.70 6.38
N ASP A 441 6.14 -19.99 7.01
CA ASP A 441 5.95 -19.45 8.35
C ASP A 441 4.94 -18.29 8.37
N LYS A 442 4.92 -17.43 7.33
CA LYS A 442 3.87 -16.41 7.17
C LYS A 442 2.48 -17.04 7.17
N LEU A 443 2.24 -18.07 6.35
CA LEU A 443 0.94 -18.79 6.30
C LEU A 443 0.52 -19.34 7.67
N ARG A 444 1.47 -19.93 8.37
CA ARG A 444 1.27 -20.48 9.71
C ARG A 444 0.90 -19.39 10.72
N LEU A 445 1.60 -18.25 10.71
CA LEU A 445 1.31 -17.09 11.56
C LEU A 445 -0.07 -16.49 11.25
N ILE A 446 -0.42 -16.32 9.97
CA ILE A 446 -1.75 -15.85 9.53
C ILE A 446 -2.86 -16.69 10.16
N SER A 447 -2.74 -18.03 10.05
CA SER A 447 -3.75 -18.95 10.62
C SER A 447 -3.96 -18.73 12.12
N LYS A 448 -2.89 -18.44 12.86
CA LYS A 448 -2.92 -18.24 14.32
C LYS A 448 -3.49 -16.88 14.70
N PHE A 449 -3.12 -15.83 13.98
CA PHE A 449 -3.70 -14.50 14.20
C PHE A 449 -5.21 -14.51 13.94
N ILE A 450 -5.68 -15.12 12.85
CA ILE A 450 -7.11 -15.22 12.53
C ILE A 450 -7.87 -15.99 13.61
N ARG A 451 -7.34 -17.13 14.10
CA ARG A 451 -7.99 -17.89 15.18
C ARG A 451 -8.09 -17.10 16.48
N ARG A 452 -7.03 -16.38 16.83
CA ARG A 452 -7.01 -15.55 18.04
C ARG A 452 -8.01 -14.40 17.91
N GLU A 453 -8.07 -13.76 16.75
CA GLU A 453 -8.96 -12.62 16.56
C GLU A 453 -10.43 -13.04 16.44
N SER A 454 -10.73 -14.14 15.75
CA SER A 454 -12.10 -14.67 15.61
C SER A 454 -12.71 -15.25 16.89
N SER A 455 -11.89 -15.50 17.91
CA SER A 455 -12.36 -15.87 19.26
C SER A 455 -12.64 -14.65 20.14
N TYR A 456 -12.19 -13.44 19.74
CA TYR A 456 -12.51 -12.20 20.42
C TYR A 456 -13.93 -11.73 20.05
N THR A 457 -14.67 -11.25 21.05
CA THR A 457 -15.95 -10.55 20.86
C THR A 457 -15.83 -9.18 21.52
N SER A 458 -16.20 -8.13 20.79
CA SER A 458 -16.11 -6.76 21.28
C SER A 458 -17.13 -6.47 22.37
N SER A 459 -16.96 -5.32 23.04
CA SER A 459 -17.94 -4.82 24.02
C SER A 459 -19.35 -4.63 23.43
N THR A 460 -19.44 -4.42 22.11
CA THR A 460 -20.72 -4.27 21.39
C THR A 460 -21.24 -5.59 20.79
N GLY A 461 -20.62 -6.73 21.11
CA GLY A 461 -21.09 -8.07 20.73
C GLY A 461 -20.66 -8.55 19.34
N PHE A 462 -19.77 -7.83 18.65
CA PHE A 462 -19.27 -8.24 17.34
C PHE A 462 -18.06 -9.16 17.48
N LYS A 463 -18.05 -10.27 16.73
CA LYS A 463 -16.88 -11.15 16.66
C LYS A 463 -15.78 -10.53 15.82
N GLY A 464 -14.54 -10.76 16.22
CA GLY A 464 -13.37 -10.33 15.45
C GLY A 464 -13.30 -11.02 14.09
N GLN A 465 -12.87 -10.25 13.09
CA GLN A 465 -12.69 -10.71 11.71
C GLN A 465 -11.43 -10.09 11.14
N THR A 466 -10.80 -10.80 10.21
CA THR A 466 -9.50 -10.41 9.65
C THR A 466 -9.60 -10.11 8.16
N ILE A 467 -8.86 -9.11 7.68
CA ILE A 467 -8.54 -8.93 6.26
C ILE A 467 -7.05 -9.20 6.08
N VAL A 468 -6.70 -10.07 5.13
CA VAL A 468 -5.31 -10.40 4.79
C VAL A 468 -4.99 -9.81 3.42
N PHE A 469 -3.99 -8.92 3.35
CA PHE A 469 -3.49 -8.35 2.12
C PHE A 469 -2.27 -9.11 1.59
N THR A 470 -2.32 -9.48 0.31
CA THR A 470 -1.22 -10.13 -0.43
C THR A 470 -1.06 -9.51 -1.83
N ASN A 471 -0.06 -9.94 -2.58
CA ASN A 471 0.42 -9.24 -3.78
C ASN A 471 -0.27 -9.64 -5.09
N SER A 472 -0.95 -10.80 -5.15
CA SER A 472 -1.55 -11.29 -6.40
C SER A 472 -2.86 -12.04 -6.18
N ARG A 473 -3.74 -11.99 -7.20
CA ARG A 473 -5.06 -12.64 -7.18
C ARG A 473 -4.94 -14.14 -6.90
N ARG A 474 -4.04 -14.82 -7.60
CA ARG A 474 -3.76 -16.25 -7.38
C ARG A 474 -3.36 -16.56 -5.94
N LYS A 475 -2.47 -15.74 -5.36
CA LYS A 475 -2.04 -15.92 -3.97
C LYS A 475 -3.19 -15.71 -2.98
N THR A 476 -4.18 -14.88 -3.30
CA THR A 476 -5.38 -14.76 -2.47
C THR A 476 -6.14 -16.08 -2.36
N GLU A 477 -6.30 -16.80 -3.47
CA GLU A 477 -6.96 -18.11 -3.53
C GLU A 477 -6.12 -19.18 -2.79
N GLU A 478 -4.80 -19.21 -3.03
CA GLU A 478 -3.88 -20.16 -2.37
C GLU A 478 -3.91 -20.03 -0.84
N ILE A 479 -3.90 -18.80 -0.31
CA ILE A 479 -3.98 -18.55 1.14
C ILE A 479 -5.36 -18.93 1.67
N ALA A 480 -6.44 -18.59 0.98
CA ALA A 480 -7.80 -18.95 1.39
C ALA A 480 -7.97 -20.47 1.48
N ASP A 481 -7.51 -21.21 0.47
CA ASP A 481 -7.55 -22.68 0.44
C ASP A 481 -6.73 -23.30 1.57
N TYR A 482 -5.51 -22.79 1.80
CA TYR A 482 -4.68 -23.21 2.92
C TYR A 482 -5.40 -23.07 4.26
N LEU A 483 -6.06 -21.93 4.49
CA LEU A 483 -6.80 -21.65 5.73
C LEU A 483 -8.05 -22.53 5.86
N ASN A 484 -8.78 -22.77 4.77
CA ASN A 484 -9.95 -23.65 4.76
C ASN A 484 -9.58 -25.10 5.07
N ARG A 485 -8.44 -25.61 4.59
CA ARG A 485 -7.92 -26.95 4.97
C ARG A 485 -7.64 -27.07 6.47
N LEU A 486 -7.42 -25.95 7.15
CA LEU A 486 -7.26 -25.89 8.60
C LEU A 486 -8.59 -25.63 9.33
N ASN A 487 -9.75 -25.69 8.67
CA ASN A 487 -11.05 -25.33 9.24
C ASN A 487 -11.13 -23.87 9.74
N ILE A 488 -10.46 -22.95 9.07
CA ILE A 488 -10.65 -21.50 9.25
C ILE A 488 -11.47 -21.03 8.06
N LYS A 489 -12.68 -20.47 8.30
CA LYS A 489 -13.56 -20.03 7.22
C LYS A 489 -12.98 -18.79 6.58
N ALA A 490 -12.30 -18.97 5.45
CA ALA A 490 -11.62 -17.90 4.74
C ALA A 490 -12.03 -17.89 3.26
N VAL A 491 -12.03 -16.71 2.65
CA VAL A 491 -12.44 -16.55 1.25
C VAL A 491 -11.55 -15.55 0.53
N ALA A 492 -11.21 -15.85 -0.72
CA ALA A 492 -10.50 -14.92 -1.59
C ALA A 492 -11.44 -13.82 -2.08
N TYR A 493 -10.91 -12.62 -2.29
CA TYR A 493 -11.63 -11.47 -2.85
C TYR A 493 -10.68 -10.66 -3.72
N HIS A 494 -11.00 -10.48 -5.01
CA HIS A 494 -10.18 -9.68 -5.93
C HIS A 494 -10.96 -9.25 -7.17
N ALA A 495 -10.40 -8.30 -7.92
CA ALA A 495 -11.05 -7.69 -9.10
C ALA A 495 -11.44 -8.68 -10.21
N GLY A 496 -10.68 -9.77 -10.42
CA GLY A 496 -11.06 -10.79 -11.41
C GLY A 496 -12.37 -11.56 -11.10
N MET A 497 -12.93 -11.41 -9.90
CA MET A 497 -14.22 -12.02 -9.55
C MET A 497 -15.38 -11.16 -10.08
N THR A 498 -16.44 -11.83 -10.54
CA THR A 498 -17.65 -11.13 -10.98
C THR A 498 -18.28 -10.32 -9.86
N TYR A 499 -19.00 -9.25 -10.19
CA TYR A 499 -19.65 -8.39 -9.20
C TYR A 499 -20.59 -9.19 -8.29
N ALA A 500 -21.43 -10.07 -8.84
CA ALA A 500 -22.38 -10.86 -8.04
C ALA A 500 -21.68 -11.72 -6.99
N LYS A 501 -20.54 -12.33 -7.34
CA LYS A 501 -19.73 -13.12 -6.42
C LYS A 501 -19.10 -12.24 -5.34
N ARG A 502 -18.55 -11.07 -5.71
CA ARG A 502 -17.97 -10.11 -4.75
C ARG A 502 -19.01 -9.62 -3.74
N LYS A 503 -20.20 -9.25 -4.20
CA LYS A 503 -21.32 -8.82 -3.35
C LYS A 503 -21.77 -9.93 -2.38
N THR A 504 -21.90 -11.16 -2.86
CA THR A 504 -22.24 -12.31 -2.01
C THR A 504 -21.19 -12.54 -0.92
N ILE A 505 -19.90 -12.42 -1.27
CA ILE A 505 -18.79 -12.54 -0.31
C ILE A 505 -18.81 -11.40 0.71
N GLU A 506 -19.07 -10.17 0.28
CA GLU A 506 -19.21 -8.99 1.15
C GLU A 506 -20.31 -9.15 2.17
N GLU A 507 -21.51 -9.53 1.74
CA GLU A 507 -22.67 -9.76 2.61
C GLU A 507 -22.41 -10.91 3.61
N ALA A 508 -21.80 -12.00 3.14
CA ALA A 508 -21.41 -13.14 3.98
C ALA A 508 -20.30 -12.74 5.00
N TYR A 509 -19.35 -11.92 4.59
CA TYR A 509 -18.32 -11.42 5.50
C TYR A 509 -18.93 -10.48 6.54
N ILE A 510 -19.74 -9.51 6.15
CA ILE A 510 -20.39 -8.55 7.07
C ILE A 510 -21.30 -9.26 8.09
N SER A 511 -21.95 -10.35 7.68
CA SER A 511 -22.80 -11.18 8.57
C SER A 511 -22.02 -12.15 9.46
N GLY A 512 -20.68 -12.19 9.37
CA GLY A 512 -19.83 -13.01 10.22
C GLY A 512 -19.70 -14.47 9.79
N VAL A 513 -20.08 -14.82 8.56
CA VAL A 513 -19.94 -16.19 8.01
C VAL A 513 -18.46 -16.57 7.88
N TYR A 514 -17.63 -15.64 7.40
CA TYR A 514 -16.20 -15.82 7.22
C TYR A 514 -15.40 -15.19 8.36
N ASN A 515 -14.37 -15.91 8.82
CA ASN A 515 -13.39 -15.40 9.77
C ASN A 515 -12.40 -14.43 9.10
N ALA A 516 -12.08 -14.69 7.83
CA ALA A 516 -11.12 -13.88 7.10
C ALA A 516 -11.47 -13.71 5.60
N VAL A 517 -11.10 -12.56 5.05
CA VAL A 517 -11.05 -12.32 3.60
C VAL A 517 -9.60 -12.10 3.20
N ILE A 518 -9.15 -12.75 2.13
CA ILE A 518 -7.82 -12.58 1.55
C ILE A 518 -7.97 -11.78 0.26
N THR A 519 -7.26 -10.67 0.15
CA THR A 519 -7.42 -9.74 -0.97
C THR A 519 -6.10 -9.12 -1.40
N THR A 520 -6.05 -8.60 -2.62
CA THR A 520 -5.02 -7.65 -3.07
C THR A 520 -5.44 -6.22 -2.67
N PHE A 521 -4.93 -5.17 -3.33
CA PHE A 521 -5.42 -3.80 -3.26
C PHE A 521 -6.80 -3.62 -3.96
N ALA A 522 -7.65 -4.65 -3.94
CA ALA A 522 -9.04 -4.55 -4.40
C ALA A 522 -9.92 -3.62 -3.53
N LEU A 523 -9.30 -2.79 -2.67
CA LEU A 523 -9.91 -1.55 -2.17
C LEU A 523 -10.45 -0.69 -3.32
N GLY A 524 -9.72 -0.64 -4.44
CA GLY A 524 -10.16 0.00 -5.68
C GLY A 524 -11.35 -0.70 -6.37
N ALA A 525 -11.86 -1.80 -5.82
CA ALA A 525 -13.03 -2.50 -6.34
C ALA A 525 -14.30 -2.27 -5.50
N GLY A 526 -14.23 -1.43 -4.46
CA GLY A 526 -15.40 -1.01 -3.67
C GLY A 526 -15.71 -1.86 -2.43
N PHE A 527 -14.83 -2.77 -2.00
CA PHE A 527 -15.04 -3.55 -0.77
C PHE A 527 -15.08 -2.62 0.45
N ASP A 528 -16.26 -2.32 1.03
CA ASP A 528 -16.41 -1.52 2.26
C ASP A 528 -16.79 -2.40 3.47
N ALA A 529 -15.98 -3.43 3.74
CA ALA A 529 -16.15 -4.22 4.96
C ALA A 529 -15.13 -3.83 6.05
N PRO A 530 -15.59 -3.51 7.27
CA PRO A 530 -14.71 -3.28 8.40
C PRO A 530 -14.24 -4.60 8.99
N CYS A 531 -13.06 -4.58 9.60
CA CYS A 531 -12.49 -5.73 10.30
C CYS A 531 -11.90 -5.29 11.64
N SER A 532 -11.67 -6.21 12.57
CA SER A 532 -10.95 -5.91 13.80
C SER A 532 -9.43 -6.03 13.61
N GLN A 533 -8.99 -6.78 12.59
CA GLN A 533 -7.58 -7.00 12.27
C GLN A 533 -7.30 -6.93 10.77
N VAL A 534 -6.23 -6.23 10.41
CA VAL A 534 -5.59 -6.27 9.10
C VAL A 534 -4.25 -6.99 9.22
N ILE A 535 -3.95 -7.90 8.29
CA ILE A 535 -2.63 -8.54 8.17
C ILE A 535 -2.06 -8.25 6.79
N PHE A 536 -0.86 -7.71 6.72
CA PHE A 536 -0.07 -7.63 5.50
C PHE A 536 0.82 -8.87 5.42
N GLU A 537 0.43 -9.82 4.59
CA GLU A 537 1.25 -10.99 4.26
C GLU A 537 2.42 -10.58 3.35
N SER A 538 2.13 -9.69 2.40
CA SER A 538 3.13 -9.08 1.52
C SER A 538 3.03 -7.56 1.57
N LEU A 539 4.19 -6.90 1.53
CA LEU A 539 4.30 -5.45 1.33
C LEU A 539 4.40 -5.07 -0.15
N LEU A 540 4.23 -6.04 -1.05
CA LEU A 540 4.15 -5.84 -2.49
C LEU A 540 2.69 -5.81 -2.94
N MET A 541 2.43 -5.07 -4.00
CA MET A 541 1.22 -5.14 -4.79
C MET A 541 1.60 -5.30 -6.26
N GLY A 542 1.26 -6.45 -6.84
CA GLY A 542 1.89 -6.86 -8.09
C GLY A 542 3.39 -7.01 -7.92
N ASN A 543 4.15 -6.17 -8.63
CA ASN A 543 5.62 -6.17 -8.62
C ASN A 543 6.23 -5.04 -7.79
N ASP A 544 5.42 -4.08 -7.34
CA ASP A 544 5.89 -2.86 -6.68
C ASP A 544 5.59 -2.88 -5.19
N TYR A 545 6.42 -2.20 -4.40
CA TYR A 545 6.15 -2.03 -2.98
C TYR A 545 4.97 -1.06 -2.78
N LEU A 546 4.22 -1.30 -1.70
CA LEU A 546 3.15 -0.39 -1.29
C LEU A 546 3.69 1.03 -1.08
N THR A 547 2.91 2.02 -1.52
CA THR A 547 3.12 3.41 -1.12
C THR A 547 2.55 3.63 0.29
N VAL A 548 3.02 4.69 0.96
CA VAL A 548 2.49 5.09 2.28
C VAL A 548 0.99 5.38 2.21
N SER A 549 0.51 5.95 1.10
CA SER A 549 -0.91 6.20 0.86
C SER A 549 -1.72 4.90 0.83
N MET A 550 -1.31 3.93 -0.01
CA MET A 550 -1.99 2.63 -0.12
C MET A 550 -2.02 1.90 1.23
N PHE A 551 -0.89 1.89 1.93
CA PHE A 551 -0.76 1.29 3.26
C PHE A 551 -1.75 1.92 4.27
N ASN A 552 -1.87 3.25 4.30
CA ASN A 552 -2.80 3.95 5.19
C ASN A 552 -4.28 3.69 4.84
N GLN A 553 -4.61 3.57 3.56
CA GLN A 553 -5.97 3.20 3.14
C GLN A 553 -6.32 1.77 3.58
N MET A 554 -5.37 0.84 3.45
CA MET A 554 -5.53 -0.56 3.86
C MET A 554 -5.67 -0.71 5.38
N LEU A 555 -4.79 -0.09 6.17
CA LEU A 555 -4.84 -0.15 7.64
C LEU A 555 -6.04 0.61 8.23
N GLY A 556 -6.59 1.58 7.50
CA GLY A 556 -7.79 2.32 7.89
C GLY A 556 -9.01 1.43 8.14
N ARG A 557 -9.03 0.22 7.59
CA ARG A 557 -10.13 -0.76 7.73
C ARG A 557 -10.18 -1.48 9.07
N ALA A 558 -9.08 -1.47 9.82
CA ALA A 558 -9.00 -2.10 11.13
C ALA A 558 -9.66 -1.21 12.19
N GLY A 559 -10.68 -1.71 12.87
CA GLY A 559 -11.41 -1.02 13.93
C GLY A 559 -12.48 -0.06 13.40
N ARG A 560 -13.76 -0.33 13.70
CA ARG A 560 -14.91 0.51 13.33
C ARG A 560 -15.71 0.88 14.57
N LEU A 561 -16.06 2.17 14.66
CA LEU A 561 -16.88 2.70 15.75
C LEU A 561 -18.22 1.94 15.83
N GLY A 562 -18.62 1.60 17.06
CA GLY A 562 -19.83 0.83 17.35
C GLY A 562 -19.71 -0.69 17.10
N ARG A 563 -18.62 -1.18 16.51
CA ARG A 563 -18.39 -2.61 16.27
C ARG A 563 -17.17 -3.16 17.01
N HIS A 564 -16.05 -2.44 17.01
CA HIS A 564 -14.78 -2.93 17.53
C HIS A 564 -14.27 -2.01 18.63
N ASP A 565 -13.63 -2.58 19.66
CA ASP A 565 -13.03 -1.80 20.76
C ASP A 565 -11.64 -1.25 20.38
N ARG A 566 -10.98 -1.92 19.45
CA ARG A 566 -9.66 -1.55 18.88
C ARG A 566 -9.51 -2.12 17.49
N GLY A 567 -8.62 -1.54 16.69
CA GLY A 567 -8.13 -2.15 15.46
C GLY A 567 -6.69 -2.65 15.63
N LYS A 568 -6.35 -3.77 14.97
CA LYS A 568 -4.99 -4.30 14.92
C LYS A 568 -4.48 -4.36 13.48
N VAL A 569 -3.21 -4.03 13.29
CA VAL A 569 -2.54 -4.08 11.99
C VAL A 569 -1.26 -4.86 12.16
N VAL A 570 -1.09 -5.96 11.42
CA VAL A 570 0.06 -6.86 11.55
C VAL A 570 0.82 -6.89 10.23
N LEU A 571 2.10 -6.48 10.24
CA LEU A 571 2.99 -6.61 9.10
C LEU A 571 3.85 -7.87 9.29
N LEU A 572 3.72 -8.85 8.39
CA LEU A 572 4.56 -10.04 8.37
C LEU A 572 5.79 -9.80 7.49
N VAL A 573 6.96 -9.69 8.11
CA VAL A 573 8.18 -9.24 7.45
C VAL A 573 9.23 -10.34 7.46
N GLU A 574 9.78 -10.67 6.29
CA GLU A 574 10.97 -11.52 6.18
C GLU A 574 12.23 -10.64 6.14
N LEU A 575 13.11 -10.80 7.14
CA LEU A 575 14.27 -9.93 7.28
C LEU A 575 15.27 -10.11 6.13
N GLY A 576 15.73 -8.99 5.55
CA GLY A 576 16.75 -9.00 4.50
C GLY A 576 16.28 -9.53 3.15
N ARG A 577 15.03 -9.99 3.05
CA ARG A 577 14.43 -10.39 1.78
C ARG A 577 14.25 -9.16 0.90
N LYS A 578 14.81 -9.21 -0.30
CA LYS A 578 14.48 -8.27 -1.37
C LYS A 578 13.32 -8.86 -2.18
N ALA A 579 12.41 -8.01 -2.60
CA ALA A 579 11.50 -8.33 -3.69
C ALA A 579 12.31 -8.63 -4.98
N LEU A 580 11.63 -9.10 -6.03
CA LEU A 580 12.18 -9.36 -7.38
C LEU A 580 13.35 -8.42 -7.74
N GLY A 581 14.39 -8.94 -8.41
CA GLY A 581 15.75 -8.38 -8.52
C GLY A 581 15.95 -6.95 -9.06
N PHE A 582 14.88 -6.18 -9.25
CA PHE A 582 14.88 -4.76 -9.61
C PHE A 582 14.76 -3.82 -8.40
N HIS A 583 14.40 -4.33 -7.22
CA HIS A 583 14.23 -3.50 -6.01
C HIS A 583 15.46 -3.51 -5.11
N ASP A 584 15.98 -2.33 -4.77
CA ASP A 584 17.16 -2.21 -3.91
C ASP A 584 16.85 -2.40 -2.42
N LYS A 585 15.60 -2.13 -2.01
CA LYS A 585 15.14 -2.12 -0.61
C LYS A 585 14.70 -3.51 -0.14
N THR A 586 15.01 -3.84 1.11
CA THR A 586 14.53 -5.07 1.76
C THR A 586 13.13 -4.89 2.34
N GLU A 587 12.38 -5.99 2.52
CA GLU A 587 11.02 -5.98 3.05
C GLU A 587 10.96 -5.32 4.44
N ASP A 588 11.97 -5.50 5.30
CA ASP A 588 12.05 -4.86 6.60
C ASP A 588 12.27 -3.35 6.52
N GLU A 589 13.05 -2.87 5.55
CA GLU A 589 13.24 -1.44 5.34
C GLU A 589 11.95 -0.78 4.84
N VAL A 590 11.22 -1.46 3.94
CA VAL A 590 9.91 -1.03 3.45
C VAL A 590 8.88 -1.01 4.59
N ALA A 591 8.82 -2.04 5.44
CA ALA A 591 7.89 -2.08 6.57
C ALA A 591 8.02 -0.85 7.48
N VAL A 592 9.26 -0.48 7.83
CA VAL A 592 9.50 0.70 8.67
C VAL A 592 9.18 1.98 7.91
N ASN A 593 9.53 2.08 6.63
CA ASN A 593 9.18 3.25 5.80
C ASN A 593 7.67 3.44 5.68
N LEU A 594 6.88 2.38 5.63
CA LEU A 594 5.41 2.46 5.61
C LEU A 594 4.83 2.95 6.94
N LEU A 595 5.43 2.55 8.06
CA LEU A 595 4.97 2.93 9.40
C LEU A 595 5.35 4.37 9.81
N GLU A 596 6.55 4.80 9.41
CA GLU A 596 7.12 6.14 9.70
C GLU A 596 6.89 7.16 8.58
N GLY A 597 6.53 6.71 7.38
CA GLY A 597 6.50 7.53 6.18
C GLY A 597 5.41 8.60 6.22
N VAL A 598 5.70 9.71 5.55
CA VAL A 598 4.72 10.77 5.27
C VAL A 598 4.01 10.43 3.96
N ILE A 599 2.71 10.67 3.89
CA ILE A 599 1.95 10.51 2.64
C ILE A 599 2.48 11.55 1.65
N GLU A 600 2.80 11.11 0.43
CA GLU A 600 3.32 11.98 -0.63
C GLU A 600 2.27 13.00 -1.09
N SER A 601 2.73 14.19 -1.49
CA SER A 601 1.87 15.23 -2.04
C SER A 601 1.15 14.75 -3.29
N VAL A 602 -0.11 15.14 -3.42
CA VAL A 602 -0.94 14.78 -4.58
C VAL A 602 -0.58 15.69 -5.75
N ASN A 603 0.25 15.18 -6.65
CA ASN A 603 0.68 15.87 -7.87
C ASN A 603 0.07 15.20 -9.09
N VAL A 604 -0.47 15.99 -10.00
CA VAL A 604 -0.99 15.50 -11.26
C VAL A 604 0.18 15.35 -12.24
N GLN A 605 0.39 14.15 -12.75
CA GLN A 605 1.38 13.90 -13.79
C GLN A 605 0.78 14.16 -15.16
N THR A 606 1.35 15.11 -15.91
CA THR A 606 0.86 15.47 -17.23
C THR A 606 2.03 15.64 -18.19
N ASP A 607 1.79 15.27 -19.44
CA ASP A 607 2.65 15.56 -20.58
C ASP A 607 1.89 16.41 -21.60
N PHE A 608 2.53 16.71 -22.73
CA PHE A 608 1.91 17.52 -23.76
C PHE A 608 0.64 16.89 -24.35
N ASP A 609 0.64 15.57 -24.56
CA ASP A 609 -0.48 14.85 -25.19
C ASP A 609 -1.70 14.89 -24.27
N ARG A 610 -1.51 14.59 -22.98
CA ARG A 610 -2.55 14.69 -21.95
C ARG A 610 -3.10 16.10 -21.79
N CYS A 611 -2.24 17.13 -21.85
CA CYS A 611 -2.69 18.53 -21.88
C CYS A 611 -3.58 18.80 -23.09
N ALA A 612 -3.17 18.33 -24.28
CA ALA A 612 -3.92 18.52 -25.51
C ALA A 612 -5.29 17.83 -25.49
N GLU A 613 -5.37 16.64 -24.90
CA GLU A 613 -6.64 15.94 -24.67
C GLU A 613 -7.60 16.73 -23.78
N GLN A 614 -7.10 17.31 -22.67
CA GLN A 614 -7.96 18.07 -21.76
C GLN A 614 -8.39 19.42 -22.34
N VAL A 615 -7.56 20.07 -23.14
CA VAL A 615 -7.95 21.28 -23.90
C VAL A 615 -9.03 20.92 -24.93
N LEU A 616 -8.85 19.84 -25.70
CA LEU A 616 -9.85 19.36 -26.64
C LEU A 616 -11.17 19.02 -25.94
N ALA A 617 -11.11 18.37 -24.77
CA ALA A 617 -12.27 18.08 -23.94
C ALA A 617 -12.97 19.35 -23.43
N ALA A 618 -12.23 20.40 -23.05
CA ALA A 618 -12.81 21.66 -22.62
C ALA A 618 -13.59 22.37 -23.76
N VAL A 619 -13.02 22.40 -24.97
CA VAL A 619 -13.73 22.94 -26.16
C VAL A 619 -14.94 22.07 -26.51
N SER A 620 -14.82 20.75 -26.37
CA SER A 620 -15.87 19.78 -26.67
C SER A 620 -17.16 20.03 -25.88
N VAL A 621 -17.08 20.48 -24.62
CA VAL A 621 -18.28 20.75 -23.79
C VAL A 621 -19.20 21.78 -24.44
N TYR A 622 -18.65 22.88 -24.96
CA TYR A 622 -19.42 23.99 -25.51
C TYR A 622 -19.52 23.95 -27.05
N ASN A 623 -18.80 23.05 -27.71
CA ASN A 623 -18.54 22.98 -29.15
C ASN A 623 -17.80 24.18 -29.75
N GLN A 624 -17.92 25.35 -29.12
CA GLN A 624 -17.19 26.57 -29.44
C GLN A 624 -16.95 27.38 -28.16
N VAL A 625 -15.75 27.91 -27.99
CA VAL A 625 -15.36 28.70 -26.82
C VAL A 625 -14.49 29.87 -27.24
N ASN A 626 -14.60 30.98 -26.51
CA ASN A 626 -13.65 32.07 -26.64
C ASN A 626 -12.29 31.66 -26.06
N LEU A 627 -11.21 32.20 -26.61
CA LEU A 627 -9.85 31.98 -26.09
C LEU A 627 -9.73 32.32 -24.61
N SER A 628 -10.41 33.37 -24.14
CA SER A 628 -10.43 33.77 -22.73
C SER A 628 -10.97 32.67 -21.80
N VAL A 629 -11.92 31.85 -22.25
CA VAL A 629 -12.45 30.73 -21.46
C VAL A 629 -11.41 29.62 -21.32
N LEU A 630 -10.59 29.39 -22.36
CA LEU A 630 -9.49 28.43 -22.31
C LEU A 630 -8.32 28.93 -21.46
N GLU A 631 -8.07 30.24 -21.45
CA GLU A 631 -7.13 30.86 -20.52
C GLU A 631 -7.61 30.74 -19.06
N ASP A 632 -8.92 30.91 -18.81
CA ASP A 632 -9.47 30.69 -17.47
C ASP A 632 -9.42 29.22 -17.08
N PHE A 633 -9.67 28.30 -18.01
CA PHE A 633 -9.46 26.87 -17.80
C PHE A 633 -8.02 26.55 -17.41
N SER A 634 -7.03 27.10 -18.12
CA SER A 634 -5.60 26.84 -17.84
C SER A 634 -5.12 27.46 -16.53
N LYS A 635 -5.74 28.56 -16.07
CA LYS A 635 -5.51 29.12 -14.72
C LYS A 635 -6.09 28.21 -13.63
N ILE A 636 -7.26 27.61 -13.88
CA ILE A 636 -7.91 26.68 -12.95
C ILE A 636 -7.12 25.36 -12.87
N VAL A 637 -6.66 24.85 -14.01
CA VAL A 637 -5.94 23.59 -14.11
C VAL A 637 -4.44 23.85 -14.28
N LYS A 638 -3.78 24.12 -13.16
CA LYS A 638 -2.40 24.62 -13.11
C LYS A 638 -1.38 23.67 -13.76
N SER A 639 -1.64 22.37 -13.78
CA SER A 639 -0.77 21.40 -14.47
C SER A 639 -0.66 21.70 -15.97
N PHE A 640 -1.62 22.42 -16.56
CA PHE A 640 -1.71 22.75 -17.98
C PHE A 640 -1.28 24.19 -18.31
N SER A 641 -0.81 24.98 -17.34
CA SER A 641 -0.73 26.45 -17.44
C SER A 641 0.24 27.00 -18.49
N ASN A 642 1.11 26.17 -19.07
CA ASN A 642 2.28 26.67 -19.81
C ASN A 642 2.25 26.43 -21.34
N ASN A 643 1.14 26.04 -21.97
CA ASN A 643 1.20 25.79 -23.42
C ASN A 643 -0.09 25.90 -24.25
N VAL A 644 -1.13 26.60 -23.79
CA VAL A 644 -2.45 26.66 -24.48
C VAL A 644 -2.34 26.96 -25.97
N ASP A 645 -1.58 27.98 -26.38
CA ASP A 645 -1.44 28.33 -27.79
C ASP A 645 -0.77 27.22 -28.61
N SER A 646 0.34 26.64 -28.12
CA SER A 646 1.01 25.55 -28.84
C SER A 646 0.14 24.31 -28.96
N THR A 647 -0.64 24.01 -27.92
CA THR A 647 -1.60 22.92 -27.87
C THR A 647 -2.72 23.15 -28.87
N LEU A 648 -3.26 24.37 -28.93
CA LEU A 648 -4.26 24.74 -29.93
C LEU A 648 -3.71 24.63 -31.36
N SER A 649 -2.49 25.12 -31.62
CA SER A 649 -1.85 24.98 -32.92
C SER A 649 -1.62 23.52 -33.32
N TYR A 650 -1.27 22.65 -32.37
CA TYR A 650 -1.13 21.22 -32.61
C TYR A 650 -2.48 20.57 -32.95
N LEU A 651 -3.51 20.81 -32.14
CA LEU A 651 -4.86 20.26 -32.36
C LEU A 651 -5.51 20.77 -33.65
N GLU A 652 -5.25 22.01 -34.04
CA GLU A 652 -5.67 22.59 -35.31
C GLU A 652 -4.95 21.93 -36.49
N LYS A 653 -3.62 21.75 -36.40
CA LYS A 653 -2.82 21.06 -37.43
C LYS A 653 -3.28 19.62 -37.65
N GLU A 654 -3.62 18.90 -36.60
CA GLU A 654 -4.14 17.52 -36.70
C GLU A 654 -5.64 17.48 -37.06
N GLY A 655 -6.32 18.62 -37.18
CA GLY A 655 -7.70 18.73 -37.67
C GLY A 655 -8.82 18.49 -36.63
N TYR A 656 -8.50 18.55 -35.33
CA TYR A 656 -9.46 18.37 -34.25
C TYR A 656 -10.22 19.66 -33.88
N LEU A 657 -9.62 20.82 -34.18
CA LEU A 657 -10.17 22.14 -33.90
C LEU A 657 -9.98 23.05 -35.12
N THR A 658 -10.74 24.15 -35.17
CA THR A 658 -10.50 25.29 -36.06
C THR A 658 -10.44 26.56 -35.23
N ARG A 659 -9.50 27.46 -35.53
CA ARG A 659 -9.32 28.72 -34.81
C ARG A 659 -9.67 29.92 -35.68
N GLU A 660 -10.51 30.80 -35.15
CA GLU A 660 -10.69 32.18 -35.61
C GLU A 660 -9.97 33.13 -34.62
N VAL A 661 -10.02 34.45 -34.83
CA VAL A 661 -9.25 35.44 -34.05
C VAL A 661 -9.40 35.23 -32.53
N ASP A 662 -10.63 35.18 -32.04
CA ASP A 662 -10.93 35.01 -30.60
C ASP A 662 -11.72 33.73 -30.28
N LEU A 663 -12.09 32.94 -31.29
CA LEU A 663 -13.00 31.80 -31.15
C LEU A 663 -12.31 30.50 -31.55
N VAL A 664 -12.44 29.47 -30.72
CA VAL A 664 -11.99 28.11 -31.01
C VAL A 664 -13.22 27.22 -31.14
N LYS A 665 -13.33 26.52 -32.27
CA LYS A 665 -14.45 25.62 -32.57
C LYS A 665 -13.96 24.19 -32.75
N ILE A 666 -14.69 23.24 -32.20
CA ILE A 666 -14.39 21.81 -32.37
C ILE A 666 -14.86 21.30 -33.73
N THR A 667 -14.04 20.45 -34.37
CA THR A 667 -14.47 19.74 -35.58
C THR A 667 -15.30 18.51 -35.21
N ASN A 668 -16.03 17.93 -36.16
CA ASN A 668 -16.74 16.66 -35.94
C ASN A 668 -15.76 15.55 -35.52
N MET A 669 -14.55 15.54 -36.12
CA MET A 669 -13.49 14.60 -35.75
C MET A 669 -13.00 14.84 -34.31
N GLY A 670 -12.69 16.08 -33.94
CA GLY A 670 -12.29 16.42 -32.57
C GLY A 670 -13.36 16.06 -31.53
N LYS A 671 -14.64 16.27 -31.87
CA LYS A 671 -15.78 15.88 -31.03
C LYS A 671 -15.85 14.37 -30.86
N SER A 672 -15.70 13.62 -31.95
CA SER A 672 -15.69 12.15 -31.95
C SER A 672 -14.55 11.59 -31.07
N VAL A 673 -13.33 12.11 -31.23
CA VAL A 673 -12.16 11.73 -30.42
C VAL A 673 -12.38 12.05 -28.94
N SER A 674 -12.77 13.28 -28.63
CA SER A 674 -12.98 13.75 -27.26
C SER A 674 -14.05 12.97 -26.51
N THR A 675 -15.20 12.72 -27.15
CA THR A 675 -16.32 11.98 -26.54
C THR A 675 -16.04 10.50 -26.38
N SER A 676 -15.03 9.97 -27.07
CA SER A 676 -14.62 8.57 -27.01
C SER A 676 -13.44 8.33 -26.08
N PHE A 677 -12.93 9.39 -25.42
CA PHE A 677 -11.78 9.32 -24.51
C PHE A 677 -10.55 8.65 -25.15
N LEU A 678 -10.42 8.77 -26.48
CA LEU A 678 -9.24 8.27 -27.18
C LEU A 678 -8.07 9.21 -26.93
N THR A 679 -6.89 8.63 -26.69
CA THR A 679 -5.67 9.41 -26.74
C THR A 679 -5.46 9.95 -28.15
N LEU A 680 -4.73 11.06 -28.29
CA LEU A 680 -4.49 11.65 -29.62
C LEU A 680 -3.68 10.70 -30.52
N LYS A 681 -2.81 9.88 -29.91
CA LYS A 681 -2.04 8.84 -30.59
C LYS A 681 -2.96 7.71 -31.10
N ASP A 682 -3.88 7.25 -30.27
CA ASP A 682 -4.82 6.18 -30.60
C ASP A 682 -5.84 6.63 -31.66
N ALA A 683 -6.35 7.85 -31.52
CA ALA A 683 -7.21 8.47 -32.53
C ALA A 683 -6.51 8.51 -33.90
N LYS A 684 -5.25 8.96 -33.93
CA LYS A 684 -4.45 9.00 -35.15
C LYS A 684 -4.24 7.60 -35.75
N HIS A 685 -3.91 6.61 -34.90
CA HIS A 685 -3.75 5.22 -35.32
C HIS A 685 -5.03 4.67 -35.99
N VAL A 686 -6.20 4.93 -35.39
CA VAL A 686 -7.49 4.51 -35.96
C VAL A 686 -7.75 5.23 -37.29
N ILE A 687 -7.64 6.56 -37.33
CA ILE A 687 -7.91 7.37 -38.54
C ILE A 687 -7.04 6.92 -39.72
N GLU A 688 -5.75 6.69 -39.49
CA GLU A 688 -4.80 6.31 -40.55
C GLU A 688 -5.02 4.88 -41.07
N ASN A 689 -5.56 3.98 -40.24
CA ASN A 689 -5.67 2.55 -40.55
C ASN A 689 -7.10 2.06 -40.77
N ILE A 690 -8.14 2.88 -40.59
CA ILE A 690 -9.56 2.50 -40.76
C ILE A 690 -9.89 1.96 -42.15
N ASN A 691 -9.17 2.40 -43.18
CA ASN A 691 -9.32 1.91 -44.56
C ASN A 691 -8.41 0.70 -44.90
N ARG A 692 -7.48 0.34 -44.01
CA ARG A 692 -6.43 -0.67 -44.25
C ARG A 692 -6.60 -1.94 -43.43
N LYS A 693 -7.18 -1.81 -42.24
CA LYS A 693 -7.38 -2.90 -41.28
C LYS A 693 -8.85 -3.15 -41.05
N HIS A 694 -9.18 -4.37 -40.62
CA HIS A 694 -10.53 -4.68 -40.16
C HIS A 694 -10.84 -3.90 -38.88
N TYR A 695 -12.06 -3.38 -38.73
CA TYR A 695 -12.43 -2.54 -37.58
C TYR A 695 -12.31 -3.24 -36.23
N LEU A 696 -12.53 -4.56 -36.19
CA LEU A 696 -12.28 -5.37 -34.99
C LEU A 696 -10.81 -5.35 -34.59
N ASP A 697 -9.91 -5.39 -35.58
CA ASP A 697 -8.47 -5.40 -35.32
C ASP A 697 -8.04 -4.04 -34.75
N LEU A 698 -8.60 -2.95 -35.27
CA LEU A 698 -8.37 -1.60 -34.73
C LEU A 698 -8.85 -1.49 -33.29
N ALA A 699 -10.07 -1.95 -32.99
CA ALA A 699 -10.60 -1.91 -31.64
C ALA A 699 -9.84 -2.81 -30.64
N ILE A 700 -9.32 -3.96 -31.09
CA ILE A 700 -8.44 -4.83 -30.28
C ILE A 700 -7.05 -4.18 -30.09
N GLU A 701 -6.49 -3.54 -31.11
CA GLU A 701 -5.16 -2.91 -31.03
C GLU A 701 -5.11 -1.72 -30.06
N LEU A 702 -6.25 -1.05 -29.84
CA LEU A 702 -6.38 -0.03 -28.81
C LEU A 702 -6.15 -0.61 -27.41
N GLU A 703 -6.71 -1.79 -27.12
CA GLU A 703 -6.48 -2.47 -25.84
C GLU A 703 -6.65 -3.99 -25.99
N PRO A 704 -5.57 -4.75 -26.21
CA PRO A 704 -5.65 -6.19 -26.41
C PRO A 704 -5.84 -6.93 -25.07
N PHE A 705 -6.41 -8.13 -25.10
CA PHE A 705 -6.59 -8.94 -23.89
C PHE A 705 -5.26 -9.50 -23.39
N GLU A 706 -4.83 -9.07 -22.21
CA GLU A 706 -3.56 -9.50 -21.60
C GLU A 706 -3.71 -10.34 -20.32
N SER A 707 -4.91 -10.39 -19.74
CA SER A 707 -5.21 -11.03 -18.45
C SER A 707 -5.32 -12.56 -18.56
N ALA A 708 -4.27 -13.17 -19.12
CA ALA A 708 -4.11 -14.60 -19.34
C ALA A 708 -2.95 -15.15 -18.49
N TYR A 709 -3.19 -16.30 -17.85
CA TYR A 709 -2.28 -16.92 -16.89
C TYR A 709 -2.07 -18.41 -17.18
N LEU A 710 -0.89 -18.92 -16.83
CA LEU A 710 -0.55 -20.32 -16.89
C LEU A 710 -1.06 -21.09 -15.67
N SER A 711 -1.44 -22.36 -15.89
CA SER A 711 -1.78 -23.26 -14.81
C SER A 711 -0.60 -23.52 -13.86
N ASN A 712 -0.91 -23.85 -12.60
CA ASN A 712 0.12 -24.23 -11.61
C ASN A 712 0.96 -25.41 -12.08
N ARG A 713 0.30 -26.36 -12.77
CA ARG A 713 0.93 -27.54 -13.33
C ARG A 713 1.93 -27.17 -14.42
N ALA A 714 1.55 -26.30 -15.36
CA ALA A 714 2.44 -25.83 -16.41
C ALA A 714 3.64 -25.08 -15.83
N VAL A 715 3.42 -24.12 -14.93
CA VAL A 715 4.50 -23.34 -14.30
C VAL A 715 5.47 -24.24 -13.53
N ALA A 716 4.97 -25.21 -12.76
CA ALA A 716 5.81 -26.14 -12.01
C ALA A 716 6.70 -26.99 -12.93
N GLU A 717 6.17 -27.48 -14.05
CA GLU A 717 6.94 -28.24 -15.04
C GLU A 717 7.96 -27.36 -15.77
N LEU A 718 7.59 -26.14 -16.15
CA LEU A 718 8.52 -25.19 -16.79
C LEU A 718 9.68 -24.85 -15.84
N ASN A 719 9.40 -24.53 -14.58
CA ASN A 719 10.44 -24.27 -13.58
C ASN A 719 11.36 -25.48 -13.38
N ARG A 720 10.78 -26.70 -13.39
CA ARG A 720 11.53 -27.94 -13.24
C ARG A 720 12.46 -28.20 -14.42
N VAL A 721 11.99 -27.98 -15.66
CA VAL A 721 12.74 -28.29 -16.89
C VAL A 721 13.81 -27.25 -17.19
N PHE A 722 13.50 -25.97 -17.00
CA PHE A 722 14.39 -24.86 -17.35
C PHE A 722 15.27 -24.39 -16.18
N HIS A 723 15.01 -24.85 -14.96
CA HIS A 723 15.71 -24.43 -13.74
C HIS A 723 15.73 -22.92 -13.50
N THR A 724 14.72 -22.22 -14.04
CA THR A 724 14.51 -20.79 -13.89
C THR A 724 13.10 -20.53 -13.40
N PHE A 725 12.86 -19.37 -12.80
CA PHE A 725 11.53 -18.99 -12.35
C PHE A 725 10.72 -18.44 -13.53
N PHE A 726 9.61 -19.09 -13.85
CA PHE A 726 8.60 -18.63 -14.79
C PHE A 726 7.48 -17.88 -14.05
N PRO A 727 7.20 -16.62 -14.44
CA PRO A 727 6.01 -15.93 -14.01
C PRO A 727 4.75 -16.68 -14.46
N THR A 728 3.65 -16.45 -13.75
CA THR A 728 2.36 -17.05 -14.09
C THR A 728 1.67 -16.38 -15.28
N ARG A 729 2.08 -15.17 -15.70
CA ARG A 729 1.48 -14.49 -16.86
C ARG A 729 1.83 -15.23 -18.15
N PHE A 730 0.82 -15.46 -18.97
CA PHE A 730 0.95 -16.13 -20.26
C PHE A 730 1.82 -15.32 -21.24
N PHE A 731 1.60 -14.02 -21.35
CA PHE A 731 2.41 -13.14 -22.20
C PHE A 731 3.72 -12.65 -21.56
N SER A 732 4.30 -13.43 -20.65
CA SER A 732 5.59 -13.07 -20.02
C SER A 732 6.75 -13.27 -21.00
N GLY A 733 7.70 -12.33 -21.03
CA GLY A 733 8.87 -12.40 -21.92
C GLY A 733 9.68 -13.68 -21.77
N SER A 734 9.76 -14.25 -20.57
CA SER A 734 10.39 -15.55 -20.31
C SER A 734 9.68 -16.74 -20.98
N LEU A 735 8.34 -16.75 -20.98
CA LEU A 735 7.58 -17.79 -21.68
C LEU A 735 7.72 -17.60 -23.19
N LEU A 736 7.53 -16.38 -23.68
CA LEU A 736 7.59 -16.05 -25.10
C LEU A 736 8.99 -16.37 -25.68
N GLY A 737 10.06 -16.03 -24.96
CA GLY A 737 11.43 -16.42 -25.33
C GLY A 737 11.59 -17.94 -25.42
N SER A 738 11.01 -18.69 -24.47
CA SER A 738 11.04 -20.15 -24.48
C SER A 738 10.23 -20.79 -25.62
N ILE A 739 9.23 -20.08 -26.16
CA ILE A 739 8.45 -20.53 -27.32
C ILE A 739 9.20 -20.22 -28.63
N GLY A 740 9.92 -19.09 -28.68
CA GLY A 740 10.59 -18.59 -29.88
C GLY A 740 12.01 -19.13 -30.13
N GLU A 741 12.69 -19.68 -29.12
CA GLU A 741 14.02 -20.26 -29.31
C GLU A 741 13.96 -21.60 -30.05
N ASP A 742 14.88 -21.83 -31.01
CA ASP A 742 15.17 -23.14 -31.64
C ASP A 742 15.80 -24.15 -30.65
N ASN A 743 15.29 -24.19 -29.42
CA ASN A 743 15.81 -24.96 -28.31
C ASN A 743 15.24 -26.39 -28.33
N VAL A 744 15.36 -27.08 -29.47
CA VAL A 744 14.87 -28.45 -29.71
C VAL A 744 15.32 -29.43 -28.61
N LYS A 745 16.50 -29.20 -28.02
CA LYS A 745 17.06 -30.00 -26.90
C LYS A 745 16.41 -29.76 -25.54
N LEU A 746 15.82 -28.60 -25.29
CA LEU A 746 15.10 -28.29 -24.05
C LEU A 746 13.62 -28.68 -24.18
N HIS A 747 13.03 -28.50 -25.36
CA HIS A 747 11.66 -28.96 -25.63
C HIS A 747 11.51 -30.48 -25.56
N SER A 748 12.55 -31.25 -25.88
CA SER A 748 12.53 -32.71 -25.75
C SER A 748 12.48 -33.21 -24.30
N LYS A 749 12.73 -32.35 -23.31
CA LYS A 749 12.61 -32.66 -21.88
C LYS A 749 11.24 -32.29 -21.30
N LEU A 750 10.39 -31.60 -22.07
CA LEU A 750 9.04 -31.28 -21.64
C LEU A 750 8.19 -32.56 -21.62
N PRO A 751 7.28 -32.71 -20.64
CA PRO A 751 6.27 -33.75 -20.67
C PRO A 751 5.45 -33.68 -21.96
N GLU A 752 5.04 -34.83 -22.50
CA GLU A 752 4.30 -34.92 -23.77
C GLU A 752 3.10 -33.98 -23.85
N TRP A 753 2.29 -33.93 -22.78
CA TRP A 753 1.11 -33.05 -22.72
C TRP A 753 1.46 -31.56 -22.89
N LEU A 754 2.60 -31.12 -22.33
CA LEU A 754 3.04 -29.73 -22.40
C LEU A 754 3.66 -29.42 -23.76
N THR A 755 4.32 -30.39 -24.39
CA THR A 755 4.81 -30.28 -25.78
C THR A 755 3.66 -30.12 -26.77
N VAL A 756 2.59 -30.92 -26.63
CA VAL A 756 1.37 -30.80 -27.44
C VAL A 756 0.75 -29.41 -27.25
N LEU A 757 0.71 -28.93 -26.01
CA LEU A 757 0.16 -27.63 -25.69
C LEU A 757 0.97 -26.47 -26.28
N PHE A 758 2.30 -26.52 -26.19
CA PHE A 758 3.19 -25.55 -26.83
C PHE A 758 2.96 -25.49 -28.34
N ALA A 759 2.88 -26.66 -29.00
CA ALA A 759 2.59 -26.72 -30.43
C ALA A 759 1.22 -26.10 -30.76
N LYS A 760 0.21 -26.32 -29.91
CA LYS A 760 -1.11 -25.70 -30.06
C LYS A 760 -1.03 -24.17 -29.92
N TRP A 761 -0.35 -23.65 -28.91
CA TRP A 761 -0.16 -22.19 -28.74
C TRP A 761 0.55 -21.55 -29.93
N VAL A 762 1.62 -22.16 -30.45
CA VAL A 762 2.33 -21.65 -31.63
C VAL A 762 1.43 -21.65 -32.86
N LYS A 763 0.69 -22.73 -33.08
CA LYS A 763 -0.18 -22.89 -34.25
C LYS A 763 -1.41 -21.99 -34.22
N GLU A 764 -2.00 -21.75 -33.06
CA GLU A 764 -3.30 -21.10 -32.94
C GLU A 764 -3.24 -19.68 -32.37
N ILE A 765 -2.26 -19.35 -31.53
CA ILE A 765 -2.12 -18.03 -30.89
C ILE A 765 -0.96 -17.25 -31.50
N PHE A 766 0.24 -17.83 -31.53
CA PHE A 766 1.47 -17.18 -32.01
C PHE A 766 1.79 -17.53 -33.47
N ASN A 767 0.77 -17.44 -34.33
CA ASN A 767 0.82 -17.89 -35.73
C ASN A 767 1.13 -16.78 -36.73
N CYS A 768 1.64 -15.64 -36.25
CA CYS A 768 1.97 -14.50 -37.11
C CYS A 768 3.31 -14.68 -37.84
N LYS A 769 3.53 -13.86 -38.87
CA LYS A 769 4.78 -13.83 -39.65
C LYS A 769 5.74 -12.70 -39.23
N CYS A 770 5.48 -12.03 -38.10
CA CYS A 770 6.34 -10.96 -37.63
C CYS A 770 7.74 -11.48 -37.29
N LYS A 771 8.76 -10.68 -37.56
CA LYS A 771 10.16 -11.03 -37.24
C LYS A 771 10.36 -11.27 -35.74
N GLU A 772 9.60 -10.56 -34.92
CA GLU A 772 9.65 -10.64 -33.46
C GLU A 772 8.70 -11.71 -32.88
N ASN A 773 8.04 -12.54 -33.69
CA ASN A 773 7.19 -13.62 -33.18
C ASN A 773 8.00 -14.56 -32.26
N PRO A 774 7.57 -14.88 -31.03
CA PRO A 774 6.27 -14.58 -30.38
C PRO A 774 6.27 -13.37 -29.42
N LEU A 775 7.33 -12.56 -29.40
CA LEU A 775 7.46 -11.35 -28.58
C LEU A 775 6.64 -10.15 -29.10
N CYS A 776 6.15 -10.20 -30.34
CA CYS A 776 5.25 -9.17 -30.87
C CYS A 776 3.83 -9.25 -30.28
N GLU A 777 3.06 -8.17 -30.40
CA GLU A 777 1.69 -8.06 -29.89
C GLU A 777 0.65 -8.96 -30.59
N CYS A 778 1.00 -9.56 -31.74
CA CYS A 778 0.07 -10.37 -32.53
C CYS A 778 -0.54 -11.54 -31.74
N GLY A 779 0.19 -12.14 -30.79
CA GLY A 779 -0.35 -13.23 -29.96
C GLY A 779 -1.52 -12.78 -29.08
N LYS A 780 -1.42 -11.58 -28.49
CA LYS A 780 -2.50 -10.98 -27.69
C LYS A 780 -3.70 -10.65 -28.57
N ILE A 781 -3.46 -10.12 -29.77
CA ILE A 781 -4.51 -9.83 -30.75
C ILE A 781 -5.24 -11.12 -31.16
N THR A 782 -4.50 -12.20 -31.45
CA THR A 782 -5.11 -13.48 -31.83
C THR A 782 -5.95 -14.08 -30.70
N LEU A 783 -5.46 -14.06 -29.46
CA LEU A 783 -6.24 -14.51 -28.30
C LEU A 783 -7.50 -13.66 -28.10
N SER A 784 -7.41 -12.34 -28.28
CA SER A 784 -8.54 -11.42 -28.23
C SER A 784 -9.61 -11.75 -29.28
N LYS A 785 -9.20 -12.03 -30.52
CA LYS A 785 -10.11 -12.50 -31.58
C LYS A 785 -10.79 -13.80 -31.21
N LYS A 786 -10.07 -14.73 -30.55
CA LYS A 786 -10.66 -15.99 -30.09
C LYS A 786 -11.74 -15.76 -29.04
N ILE A 787 -11.54 -14.84 -28.11
CA ILE A 787 -12.55 -14.43 -27.13
C ILE A 787 -13.81 -13.88 -27.84
N LEU A 788 -13.64 -13.01 -28.84
CA LEU A 788 -14.77 -12.46 -29.60
C LEU A 788 -15.52 -13.53 -30.42
N GLU A 789 -14.80 -14.49 -31.01
CA GLU A 789 -15.39 -15.63 -31.71
C GLU A 789 -16.27 -16.44 -30.74
N LEU A 790 -15.73 -16.82 -29.59
CA LEU A 790 -16.47 -17.57 -28.56
C LEU A 790 -17.68 -16.77 -28.04
N ARG A 791 -17.52 -15.47 -27.83
CA ARG A 791 -18.63 -14.59 -27.44
C ARG A 791 -19.72 -14.56 -28.49
N SER A 792 -19.35 -14.45 -29.77
CA SER A 792 -20.29 -14.44 -30.90
C SER A 792 -21.03 -15.78 -31.06
N LEU A 793 -20.52 -16.87 -30.49
CA LEU A 793 -21.19 -18.18 -30.42
C LEU A 793 -22.16 -18.31 -29.24
N GLY A 794 -22.37 -17.26 -28.44
CA GLY A 794 -23.30 -17.28 -27.31
C GLY A 794 -22.66 -17.55 -25.95
N LEU A 795 -21.34 -17.71 -25.87
CA LEU A 795 -20.69 -17.97 -24.59
C LEU A 795 -20.65 -16.70 -23.74
N ASN A 796 -20.93 -16.84 -22.45
CA ASN A 796 -20.72 -15.79 -21.45
C ASN A 796 -19.24 -15.75 -21.01
N PRO A 797 -18.77 -14.68 -20.33
CA PRO A 797 -17.37 -14.55 -19.92
C PRO A 797 -16.82 -15.75 -19.13
N ARG A 798 -17.66 -16.36 -18.28
CA ARG A 798 -17.30 -17.56 -17.51
C ARG A 798 -17.06 -18.77 -18.40
N ASN A 799 -17.93 -19.02 -19.36
CA ASN A 799 -17.79 -20.14 -20.31
C ASN A 799 -16.59 -19.93 -21.24
N ILE A 800 -16.30 -18.68 -21.61
CA ILE A 800 -15.08 -18.34 -22.35
C ILE A 800 -13.83 -18.66 -21.51
N ALA A 801 -13.80 -18.23 -20.25
CA ALA A 801 -12.68 -18.52 -19.34
C ALA A 801 -12.47 -20.04 -19.14
N ASN A 802 -13.56 -20.80 -18.97
CA ASN A 802 -13.51 -22.26 -18.87
C ASN A 802 -12.97 -22.89 -20.16
N TYR A 803 -13.44 -22.44 -21.33
CA TYR A 803 -12.95 -22.91 -22.63
C TYR A 803 -11.45 -22.66 -22.78
N LEU A 804 -10.96 -21.48 -22.44
CA LEU A 804 -9.52 -21.17 -22.49
C LEU A 804 -8.70 -22.09 -21.57
N ALA A 805 -9.22 -22.39 -20.37
CA ALA A 805 -8.56 -23.27 -19.42
C ALA A 805 -8.55 -24.73 -19.89
N GLU A 806 -9.64 -25.23 -20.45
CA GLU A 806 -9.76 -26.63 -20.92
C GLU A 806 -8.97 -26.86 -22.22
N GLU A 807 -9.07 -25.94 -23.17
CA GLU A 807 -8.49 -26.12 -24.51
C GLU A 807 -7.03 -25.69 -24.60
N TYR A 808 -6.62 -24.67 -23.86
CA TYR A 808 -5.29 -24.08 -23.96
C TYR A 808 -4.51 -24.09 -22.65
N ASP A 809 -5.05 -24.61 -21.54
CA ASP A 809 -4.46 -24.49 -20.19
C ASP A 809 -4.12 -23.01 -19.84
N ILE A 810 -4.87 -22.08 -20.46
CA ILE A 810 -4.78 -20.65 -20.23
C ILE A 810 -5.92 -20.26 -19.30
N TYR A 811 -5.56 -19.91 -18.08
CA TYR A 811 -6.49 -19.43 -17.10
C TYR A 811 -6.74 -17.92 -17.29
N ALA A 812 -8.01 -17.54 -17.35
CA ALA A 812 -8.45 -16.15 -17.30
C ALA A 812 -9.54 -16.04 -16.23
N TYR A 813 -9.64 -14.91 -15.54
CA TYR A 813 -10.75 -14.72 -14.62
C TYR A 813 -11.98 -14.22 -15.39
N PRO A 814 -13.21 -14.69 -15.08
CA PRO A 814 -14.42 -14.24 -15.76
C PRO A 814 -14.62 -12.73 -15.73
N GLY A 815 -14.27 -12.06 -14.63
CA GLY A 815 -14.34 -10.61 -14.51
C GLY A 815 -13.38 -9.90 -15.49
N ASP A 816 -12.17 -10.42 -15.69
CA ASP A 816 -11.24 -9.82 -16.66
C ASP A 816 -11.73 -9.95 -18.10
N VAL A 817 -12.38 -11.08 -18.43
CA VAL A 817 -12.98 -11.28 -19.76
C VAL A 817 -14.16 -10.33 -19.95
N PHE A 818 -14.97 -10.11 -18.92
CA PHE A 818 -16.07 -9.15 -18.93
C PHE A 818 -15.55 -7.73 -19.12
N ASP A 819 -14.65 -7.26 -18.25
CA ASP A 819 -14.07 -5.92 -18.29
C ASP A 819 -13.45 -5.63 -19.67
N TRP A 820 -12.70 -6.61 -20.21
CA TRP A 820 -12.11 -6.46 -21.55
C TRP A 820 -13.16 -6.39 -22.67
N LEU A 821 -14.24 -7.19 -22.61
CA LEU A 821 -15.30 -7.10 -23.60
C LEU A 821 -16.02 -5.73 -23.53
N GLU A 822 -16.16 -5.14 -22.35
CA GLU A 822 -16.75 -3.80 -22.18
C GLU A 822 -15.87 -2.74 -22.82
N THR A 823 -14.58 -2.74 -22.46
CA THR A 823 -13.56 -1.87 -23.06
C THR A 823 -13.52 -2.05 -24.57
N PHE A 824 -13.57 -3.30 -25.06
CA PHE A 824 -13.61 -3.58 -26.48
C PHE A 824 -14.84 -2.94 -27.17
N LEU A 825 -16.02 -3.01 -26.56
CA LEU A 825 -17.23 -2.35 -27.10
C LEU A 825 -17.13 -0.82 -27.06
N HIS A 826 -16.45 -0.24 -26.06
CA HIS A 826 -16.17 1.19 -26.01
C HIS A 826 -15.20 1.59 -27.13
N ASN A 827 -14.11 0.86 -27.30
CA ASN A 827 -13.16 1.02 -28.40
C ASN A 827 -13.83 0.87 -29.78
N LEU A 828 -14.71 -0.11 -29.92
CA LEU A 828 -15.49 -0.32 -31.14
C LEU A 828 -16.46 0.84 -31.41
N THR A 829 -17.06 1.42 -30.36
CA THR A 829 -17.88 2.64 -30.46
C THR A 829 -17.04 3.84 -30.87
N ALA A 830 -15.79 3.94 -30.41
CA ALA A 830 -14.86 4.98 -30.81
C ALA A 830 -14.51 4.87 -32.31
N VAL A 831 -14.20 3.66 -32.78
CA VAL A 831 -13.98 3.38 -34.22
C VAL A 831 -15.24 3.72 -35.03
N LYS A 832 -16.43 3.38 -34.53
CA LYS A 832 -17.71 3.73 -35.17
C LYS A 832 -17.86 5.24 -35.35
N ARG A 833 -17.65 6.03 -34.29
CA ARG A 833 -17.80 7.49 -34.34
C ARG A 833 -16.80 8.11 -35.31
N ILE A 834 -15.57 7.59 -35.38
CA ILE A 834 -14.60 8.02 -36.41
C ILE A 834 -15.12 7.67 -37.81
N ALA A 835 -15.62 6.45 -38.03
CA ALA A 835 -16.22 6.03 -39.30
C ALA A 835 -17.40 6.93 -39.72
N GLU A 836 -18.25 7.33 -38.77
CA GLU A 836 -19.36 8.27 -39.00
C GLU A 836 -18.85 9.64 -39.48
N THR A 837 -17.80 10.19 -38.84
CA THR A 837 -17.22 11.47 -39.27
C THR A 837 -16.57 11.41 -40.66
N LEU A 838 -16.13 10.21 -41.08
CA LEU A 838 -15.58 9.93 -42.40
C LEU A 838 -16.66 9.52 -43.42
N ASN A 839 -17.95 9.54 -43.04
CA ASN A 839 -19.10 9.14 -43.86
C ASN A 839 -19.04 7.68 -44.37
N MET A 840 -18.45 6.77 -43.60
CA MET A 840 -18.32 5.34 -43.94
C MET A 840 -19.57 4.53 -43.52
N ASN A 841 -20.74 4.88 -44.05
CA ASN A 841 -22.04 4.35 -43.59
C ASN A 841 -22.14 2.81 -43.57
N THR A 842 -21.57 2.12 -44.55
CA THR A 842 -21.56 0.65 -44.59
C THR A 842 -20.78 0.05 -43.42
N LEU A 843 -19.64 0.65 -43.07
CA LEU A 843 -18.82 0.23 -41.94
C LEU A 843 -19.54 0.49 -40.62
N VAL A 844 -20.24 1.62 -40.50
CA VAL A 844 -21.06 1.96 -39.33
C VAL A 844 -22.13 0.90 -39.09
N GLU A 845 -22.86 0.48 -40.13
CA GLU A 845 -23.87 -0.58 -40.04
C GLU A 845 -23.27 -1.95 -39.66
N GLU A 846 -22.10 -2.29 -40.19
CA GLU A 846 -21.37 -3.51 -39.83
C GLU A 846 -20.96 -3.50 -38.36
N ILE A 847 -20.43 -2.38 -37.89
CA ILE A 847 -20.04 -2.21 -36.48
C ILE A 847 -21.25 -2.31 -35.57
N ASP A 848 -22.40 -1.73 -35.92
CA ASP A 848 -23.63 -1.83 -35.11
C ASP A 848 -24.13 -3.27 -35.01
N LYS A 849 -24.14 -4.02 -36.12
CA LYS A 849 -24.51 -5.44 -36.12
C LYS A 849 -23.57 -6.27 -35.24
N THR A 850 -22.27 -6.03 -35.34
CA THR A 850 -21.27 -6.76 -34.54
C THR A 850 -21.34 -6.39 -33.07
N SER A 851 -21.55 -5.10 -32.76
CA SER A 851 -21.74 -4.63 -31.38
C SER A 851 -22.93 -5.31 -30.73
N LEU A 852 -24.08 -5.39 -31.43
CA LEU A 852 -25.27 -6.09 -30.93
C LEU A 852 -25.00 -7.58 -30.66
N ARG A 853 -24.30 -8.26 -31.58
CA ARG A 853 -23.93 -9.68 -31.40
C ARG A 853 -23.02 -9.92 -30.20
N ILE A 854 -22.12 -8.98 -29.89
CA ILE A 854 -21.22 -9.12 -28.74
C ILE A 854 -21.95 -8.77 -27.44
N GLN A 855 -22.82 -7.76 -27.48
CA GLN A 855 -23.64 -7.32 -26.34
C GLN A 855 -24.62 -8.42 -25.92
N SER A 856 -25.44 -8.90 -26.85
CA SER A 856 -26.42 -9.98 -26.66
C SER A 856 -26.29 -10.99 -27.80
N PRO A 857 -25.45 -12.03 -27.65
CA PRO A 857 -25.23 -13.03 -28.69
C PRO A 857 -26.41 -14.00 -28.88
N LEU A 858 -27.43 -13.95 -28.02
CA LEU A 858 -28.65 -14.76 -28.08
C LEU A 858 -29.86 -13.93 -28.50
#